data_AF-A0AA88TGR4-F1
#
_entry.id   AF-A0AA88TGR4-F1
#
_cell.length_a   1.000
_cell.length_b   1.000
_cell.length_c   1.000
_cell.angle_alpha   90.00
_cell.angle_beta   90.00
_cell.angle_gamma   90.00
#
_symmetry.space_group_name_H-M   'P 1'
#
loop_
_entity.id
_entity.type
_entity.pdbx_description
1 polymer ?
#
loop_
_entity_poly.entity_id
_entity_poly.type
_entity_poly.pdbx_seq_one_letter_code
_entity_poly.pdbx_strand_id
1 'polypeptide(L)'
;MRLSLVSQHLLVFISVLSLIETTRALTTPSTTSATTLADPCYKYTVLDDPRRSPDNRYPYTTPAICDSNVNWVGWYRLFINGQSAQMPDTCVNYLSCGTNAPLWLNGAHPTVEDGVVTRAVCGSASGYCCIFKPSPIKIKACPGGYYVYEFLSPVYCNLAYCAAPKIFYPFSSAAGDTRNPADEDGSSSVIQLLSPFLFFGRTYQRIYVNNNGLLTFNQPSSAYTPYSFPTNESQDVIAGLWTDLDNRVRGVVSYQQYTSGNVLTNVTRDINTYFTNLNFNASWVFVATWNKVAYFSVTSTETSFQVVLISGSNYSFILMNYGDIAITGHPVQAGYDTINSTNYFVIPGSNSGSSISNLRNSSNVNVPGRWAFRVDGGSVTILKIETTTALTTPSTTLSATTLAAPAIFYPFSLVTGGTKNPAADDGGSSVIQLLHPFLFFGRTYQQIYVNNNGHLTFNQPSSAYTPYSFPAKGSQDIIAGLWTNLDNRVKGFISAETSFQVVLMSGSNYSFILMNYGDIAVTGNPVEAGYDTINSTNYFVIPGSVNGSFISNLRNSSNVNVPGRWAFRVDSILSKNPCYNYTVLDDPWRSPDNQSPYIGYTYLRDNNVNWVGWYRLFINGQSAQMPDTCVDEYSCGTNAPLWMNEAHPAVEDKVVTRHVYSTWGNRCYFEQSNPIKVKACPGNYYVYEFVTPICCVVAYCAVRNINNPTVTPYLITGGTNNPAADDGSSSVIQLLSSFMFFGRTYQQIYVNNNGHLTFNQPSSAYTPYSFPAKGSQDIIAGLWTNLDNRVKGVVSYQQYTSGNVLTRATQDINTYFTNLNFSASWVFAAKWNKVPYFNLANTNTSFQVVLISGSNYSFILMNYGDINVTGHPVQAGYDTIDSTHYFVIPESVNGSSISNLRNSSNVNVPGRWAFRVDGGSRKNVVGFRVRLSSFSDLTQSGNMEMVLQQMKQELVKYGLSNSIELKLRKLQKIKP
;
A
#
# COMPACT_ATOMS: atom_id res chain seq x y z
N MET A 1 48.28 -7.39 -15.12
CA MET A 1 48.84 -8.74 -15.32
C MET A 1 50.35 -8.62 -15.07
N ARG A 2 50.95 -9.42 -14.17
CA ARG A 2 52.34 -9.27 -13.62
C ARG A 2 52.53 -7.96 -12.83
N LEU A 3 53.27 -7.87 -11.71
CA LEU A 3 53.78 -8.82 -10.68
C LEU A 3 53.82 -8.00 -9.34
N SER A 4 54.26 -8.38 -8.13
CA SER A 4 54.98 -9.52 -7.50
C SER A 4 54.54 -9.57 -6.00
N LEU A 5 54.51 -10.68 -5.26
CA LEU A 5 55.59 -11.51 -4.66
C LEU A 5 56.45 -10.71 -3.67
N VAL A 6 56.70 -11.13 -2.42
CA VAL A 6 56.75 -12.47 -1.74
C VAL A 6 56.26 -12.25 -0.27
N SER A 7 55.75 -13.14 0.58
CA SER A 7 55.04 -14.47 0.65
C SER A 7 54.99 -14.82 2.18
N GLN A 8 54.33 -15.81 2.80
CA GLN A 8 53.25 -16.81 2.61
C GLN A 8 53.08 -17.46 4.02
N HIS A 9 51.99 -18.11 4.46
CA HIS A 9 50.65 -18.41 3.92
C HIS A 9 49.60 -17.73 4.86
N LEU A 10 48.28 -18.01 4.91
CA LEU A 10 47.37 -18.92 4.20
C LEU A 10 45.99 -18.25 4.11
N LEU A 11 45.24 -18.47 3.02
CA LEU A 11 43.98 -17.78 2.74
C LEU A 11 43.00 -18.62 1.91
N VAL A 12 41.70 -18.37 2.11
CA VAL A 12 40.59 -18.87 1.28
C VAL A 12 39.88 -17.65 0.70
N PHE A 13 39.57 -17.67 -0.61
CA PHE A 13 39.06 -16.49 -1.31
C PHE A 13 37.54 -16.29 -1.15
N ILE A 14 37.17 -15.26 -0.39
CA ILE A 14 35.93 -14.48 -0.55
C ILE A 14 36.36 -13.00 -0.58
N SER A 15 35.89 -12.22 -1.55
CA SER A 15 36.51 -10.94 -1.93
C SER A 15 35.93 -9.72 -1.19
N VAL A 16 36.59 -9.30 -0.10
CA VAL A 16 36.51 -7.95 0.51
C VAL A 16 37.88 -7.63 1.11
N LEU A 17 38.41 -6.42 0.92
CA LEU A 17 39.29 -5.72 1.89
C LEU A 17 39.65 -4.28 1.46
N SER A 18 40.05 -3.48 2.44
CA SER A 18 40.60 -2.12 2.33
C SER A 18 41.98 -2.03 3.00
N LEU A 19 42.68 -0.90 2.81
CA LEU A 19 43.94 -0.48 3.47
C LEU A 19 43.73 0.98 3.95
N ILE A 20 44.50 1.65 4.83
CA ILE A 20 45.94 1.73 5.20
C ILE A 20 45.96 2.11 6.73
N GLU A 21 46.75 1.54 7.67
CA GLU A 21 48.17 1.79 8.04
C GLU A 21 48.51 3.26 8.45
N THR A 22 49.47 3.67 9.33
CA THR A 22 50.57 3.13 10.18
C THR A 22 50.78 4.10 11.41
N THR A 23 51.70 4.02 12.40
CA THR A 23 52.36 2.99 13.27
C THR A 23 53.05 3.71 14.48
N ARG A 24 53.21 3.04 15.65
CA ARG A 24 54.26 3.18 16.73
C ARG A 24 53.78 2.42 18.00
N ALA A 25 54.39 1.33 18.49
CA ALA A 25 55.75 1.11 19.04
C ALA A 25 55.93 1.68 20.48
N LEU A 26 56.45 0.96 21.49
CA LEU A 26 56.92 -0.45 21.57
C LEU A 26 57.14 -0.84 23.07
N THR A 27 56.72 -2.04 23.54
CA THR A 27 57.38 -2.93 24.56
C THR A 27 56.43 -4.03 25.07
N THR A 28 56.98 -5.22 25.30
CA THR A 28 56.43 -6.36 26.09
C THR A 28 57.35 -6.59 27.33
N PRO A 29 57.08 -7.49 28.31
CA PRO A 29 56.01 -8.52 28.39
C PRO A 29 55.25 -8.64 29.73
N SER A 30 54.16 -9.40 29.75
CA SER A 30 53.97 -10.57 30.65
C SER A 30 52.56 -11.18 30.50
N THR A 31 52.41 -12.45 30.89
CA THR A 31 51.21 -13.28 30.70
C THR A 31 50.22 -13.17 31.86
N THR A 32 48.95 -12.89 31.56
CA THR A 32 47.79 -13.32 32.37
C THR A 32 46.65 -13.75 31.46
N SER A 33 46.08 -14.93 31.69
CA SER A 33 44.95 -15.44 30.92
C SER A 33 43.66 -14.68 31.24
N ALA A 34 43.32 -13.68 30.43
CA ALA A 34 41.98 -13.11 30.42
C ALA A 34 41.04 -13.99 29.59
N THR A 35 39.93 -14.43 30.17
CA THR A 35 38.86 -15.11 29.43
C THR A 35 38.28 -14.16 28.38
N THR A 36 38.19 -14.60 27.13
CA THR A 36 37.62 -13.80 26.05
C THR A 36 36.11 -13.62 26.28
N LEU A 37 35.72 -12.50 26.89
CA LEU A 37 34.33 -12.05 26.83
C LEU A 37 33.94 -11.94 25.36
N ALA A 38 32.93 -12.70 24.94
CA ALA A 38 32.38 -12.59 23.60
C ALA A 38 31.85 -11.16 23.41
N ASP A 39 32.33 -10.49 22.37
CA ASP A 39 31.95 -9.12 22.05
C ASP A 39 30.41 -9.01 21.95
N PRO A 40 29.77 -8.09 22.68
CA PRO A 40 28.32 -8.01 22.77
C PRO A 40 27.65 -7.68 21.43
N CYS A 41 28.39 -7.23 20.41
CA CYS A 41 27.88 -7.13 19.03
C CYS A 41 27.65 -8.48 18.34
N TYR A 42 28.11 -9.59 18.92
CA TYR A 42 27.91 -10.95 18.39
C TYR A 42 27.28 -11.91 19.42
N LYS A 43 27.09 -11.46 20.67
CA LYS A 43 26.41 -12.21 21.73
C LYS A 43 25.52 -11.28 22.58
N TYR A 44 24.26 -11.15 22.16
CA TYR A 44 23.23 -10.37 22.82
C TYR A 44 21.90 -11.14 22.93
N THR A 45 21.04 -10.72 23.84
CA THR A 45 19.63 -11.11 23.94
C THR A 45 18.78 -10.22 23.02
N VAL A 46 17.81 -10.78 22.31
CA VAL A 46 16.84 -9.99 21.53
C VAL A 46 15.71 -9.54 22.46
N LEU A 47 15.41 -8.23 22.46
CA LEU A 47 14.24 -7.65 23.09
C LEU A 47 13.36 -7.02 22.00
N ASP A 48 12.42 -7.81 21.49
CA ASP A 48 11.36 -7.38 20.58
C ASP A 48 10.05 -7.29 21.37
N ASP A 49 9.60 -6.06 21.63
CA ASP A 49 8.39 -5.79 22.41
C ASP A 49 7.71 -4.53 21.89
N PRO A 50 6.72 -4.64 20.99
CA PRO A 50 6.07 -3.50 20.34
C PRO A 50 5.48 -2.48 21.32
N ARG A 51 5.16 -2.91 22.55
CA ARG A 51 4.63 -2.05 23.61
C ARG A 51 5.65 -1.00 24.10
N ARG A 52 6.94 -1.17 23.78
CA ARG A 52 8.03 -0.23 24.10
C ARG A 52 8.15 0.94 23.11
N SER A 53 7.32 0.97 22.07
CA SER A 53 7.24 2.10 21.14
C SER A 53 6.81 3.40 21.84
N PRO A 54 7.41 4.56 21.56
CA PRO A 54 6.94 5.86 22.00
C PRO A 54 5.45 6.15 21.69
N ASP A 55 4.90 5.53 20.65
CA ASP A 55 3.49 5.67 20.27
C ASP A 55 2.52 4.79 21.08
N ASN A 56 3.04 3.77 21.79
CA ASN A 56 2.20 2.95 22.67
C ASN A 56 1.88 3.72 23.96
N ARG A 57 0.77 4.47 23.95
CA ARG A 57 0.27 5.21 25.10
C ARG A 57 -0.20 4.26 26.19
N TYR A 58 0.27 4.48 27.42
CA TYR A 58 -0.18 3.75 28.60
C TYR A 58 -1.61 4.19 28.99
N PRO A 59 -2.62 3.28 28.97
CA PRO A 59 -4.02 3.66 29.11
C PRO A 59 -4.53 3.65 30.55
N TYR A 60 -3.67 3.42 31.55
CA TYR A 60 -3.99 3.13 32.96
C TYR A 60 -4.86 1.88 33.23
N THR A 61 -5.59 1.36 32.25
CA THR A 61 -6.48 0.19 32.36
C THR A 61 -5.76 -1.16 32.33
N THR A 62 -4.46 -1.18 32.05
CA THR A 62 -3.62 -2.38 32.01
C THR A 62 -2.41 -2.22 32.96
N PRO A 63 -1.73 -3.29 33.37
CA PRO A 63 -0.46 -3.17 34.07
C PRO A 63 0.59 -2.47 33.20
N ALA A 64 1.28 -1.46 33.76
CA ALA A 64 2.37 -0.78 33.09
C ALA A 64 3.54 -1.75 32.78
N ILE A 65 4.31 -1.48 31.71
CA ILE A 65 5.64 -2.08 31.57
C ILE A 65 6.48 -1.61 32.77
N CYS A 66 7.03 -2.59 33.47
CA CYS A 66 7.63 -2.45 34.78
C CYS A 66 9.00 -3.10 34.75
N ASP A 67 10.00 -2.34 34.27
CA ASP A 67 11.34 -2.88 34.03
C ASP A 67 12.13 -3.15 35.31
N SER A 68 11.62 -2.70 36.48
CA SER A 68 12.15 -3.10 37.79
C SER A 68 12.02 -4.62 38.03
N ASN A 69 11.00 -5.25 37.43
CA ASN A 69 10.71 -6.68 37.57
C ASN A 69 11.45 -7.55 36.55
N VAL A 70 12.19 -6.94 35.62
CA VAL A 70 12.98 -7.65 34.62
C VAL A 70 14.38 -7.91 35.19
N ASN A 71 14.79 -9.19 35.20
CA ASN A 71 16.15 -9.56 35.56
C ASN A 71 17.11 -9.27 34.39
N TRP A 72 17.57 -8.02 34.32
CA TRP A 72 18.51 -7.55 33.29
C TRP A 72 19.89 -8.20 33.47
N VAL A 73 20.26 -9.09 32.54
CA VAL A 73 21.54 -9.82 32.56
C VAL A 73 22.22 -9.73 31.20
N GLY A 74 23.32 -9.00 31.15
CA GLY A 74 24.14 -8.82 29.95
C GLY A 74 23.54 -7.86 28.93
N TRP A 75 23.81 -8.13 27.66
CA TRP A 75 23.60 -7.18 26.56
C TRP A 75 22.35 -7.50 25.76
N TYR A 76 21.58 -6.46 25.44
CA TYR A 76 20.29 -6.55 24.74
C TYR A 76 20.33 -5.76 23.42
N ARG A 77 19.70 -6.30 22.38
CA ARG A 77 19.44 -5.60 21.12
C ARG A 77 17.92 -5.38 20.98
N LEU A 78 17.54 -4.13 20.74
CA LEU A 78 16.15 -3.70 20.67
C LEU A 78 15.53 -3.95 19.27
N PHE A 79 14.27 -4.36 19.27
CA PHE A 79 13.43 -4.49 18.09
C PHE A 79 11.99 -4.03 18.39
N ILE A 80 11.25 -3.68 17.34
CA ILE A 80 9.81 -3.42 17.36
C ILE A 80 9.20 -4.14 16.15
N ASN A 81 8.35 -5.15 16.37
CA ASN A 81 7.71 -5.95 15.31
C ASN A 81 8.75 -6.56 14.33
N GLY A 82 9.86 -7.09 14.85
CA GLY A 82 10.98 -7.61 14.07
C GLY A 82 11.84 -6.56 13.36
N GLN A 83 11.47 -5.27 13.39
CA GLN A 83 12.27 -4.17 12.84
C GLN A 83 13.34 -3.73 13.85
N SER A 84 14.57 -3.45 13.38
CA SER A 84 15.67 -3.09 14.27
C SER A 84 15.43 -1.72 14.92
N ALA A 85 15.44 -1.68 16.25
CA ALA A 85 15.17 -0.49 17.02
C ALA A 85 16.39 -0.02 17.82
N GLN A 86 16.27 1.17 18.40
CA GLN A 86 17.22 1.78 19.32
C GLN A 86 16.44 2.52 20.42
N MET A 87 17.10 2.88 21.53
CA MET A 87 16.49 3.85 22.45
C MET A 87 16.29 5.19 21.72
N PRO A 88 15.23 5.95 22.04
CA PRO A 88 15.18 7.38 21.68
C PRO A 88 16.27 8.15 22.41
N ASP A 89 16.98 9.06 21.71
CA ASP A 89 17.82 10.12 22.31
C ASP A 89 17.18 11.52 22.18
N THR A 90 15.85 11.51 22.07
CA THR A 90 14.91 12.63 22.23
C THR A 90 13.99 12.37 23.42
N CYS A 91 13.39 13.45 23.94
CA CYS A 91 12.41 13.35 25.02
C CYS A 91 11.17 12.57 24.59
N VAL A 92 10.90 11.45 25.25
CA VAL A 92 9.66 10.70 25.07
C VAL A 92 8.56 11.29 25.95
N ASN A 93 7.34 11.43 25.42
CA ASN A 93 6.19 11.97 26.14
C ASN A 93 5.83 11.16 27.40
N TYR A 94 5.28 11.82 28.44
CA TYR A 94 4.67 11.14 29.58
C TYR A 94 3.55 10.19 29.12
N LEU A 95 3.41 9.02 29.76
CA LEU A 95 2.50 7.92 29.38
C LEU A 95 2.80 7.25 28.03
N SER A 96 4.06 7.18 27.58
CA SER A 96 4.46 6.43 26.37
C SER A 96 5.24 5.15 26.71
N CYS A 97 5.55 4.33 25.69
CA CYS A 97 6.28 3.06 25.85
C CYS A 97 5.59 2.08 26.82
N GLY A 98 4.26 2.10 26.86
CA GLY A 98 3.45 1.20 27.69
C GLY A 98 3.62 1.38 29.20
N THR A 99 4.22 2.48 29.66
CA THR A 99 4.47 2.75 31.08
C THR A 99 4.10 4.19 31.44
N ASN A 100 4.12 4.53 32.74
CA ASN A 100 3.85 5.90 33.18
C ASN A 100 5.00 6.85 32.82
N ALA A 101 6.24 6.47 33.18
CA ALA A 101 7.43 7.28 33.04
C ALA A 101 8.46 6.63 32.09
N PRO A 102 8.29 6.80 30.76
CA PRO A 102 9.17 6.20 29.76
C PRO A 102 10.62 6.67 29.88
N LEU A 103 11.54 5.71 29.78
CA LEU A 103 12.98 5.93 29.85
C LEU A 103 13.59 6.09 28.45
N TRP A 104 14.30 7.20 28.27
CA TRP A 104 14.98 7.59 27.04
C TRP A 104 16.43 8.03 27.33
N LEU A 105 17.26 8.08 26.29
CA LEU A 105 18.70 8.25 26.41
C LEU A 105 19.08 9.73 26.51
N ASN A 106 19.67 10.12 27.63
CA ASN A 106 20.10 11.51 27.85
C ASN A 106 21.48 11.76 27.23
N GLY A 107 21.50 11.91 25.91
CA GLY A 107 22.68 12.17 25.09
C GLY A 107 22.76 11.23 23.89
N ALA A 108 23.51 11.65 22.86
CA ALA A 108 23.63 10.90 21.62
C ALA A 108 24.23 9.50 21.81
N HIS A 109 23.79 8.54 20.98
CA HIS A 109 24.38 7.22 20.88
C HIS A 109 25.89 7.26 20.53
N PRO A 110 26.69 6.24 20.89
CA PRO A 110 28.11 6.15 20.54
C PRO A 110 28.35 5.91 19.04
N THR A 111 29.56 6.23 18.60
CA THR A 111 30.17 5.72 17.35
C THR A 111 30.72 4.29 17.55
N VAL A 112 31.20 3.63 16.50
CA VAL A 112 31.80 2.28 16.61
C VAL A 112 33.18 2.37 17.29
N GLU A 113 33.85 3.50 17.07
CA GLU A 113 35.16 3.89 17.56
C GLU A 113 35.15 4.18 19.06
N ASP A 114 34.05 4.72 19.60
CA ASP A 114 33.84 4.95 21.03
C ASP A 114 33.78 3.64 21.86
N GLY A 115 33.54 2.49 21.21
CA GLY A 115 33.47 1.20 21.87
C GLY A 115 32.30 1.08 22.86
N VAL A 116 32.60 0.74 24.12
CA VAL A 116 31.60 0.65 25.21
C VAL A 116 31.60 1.95 25.99
N VAL A 117 30.54 2.75 25.83
CA VAL A 117 30.32 3.98 26.60
C VAL A 117 29.29 3.78 27.71
N THR A 118 29.34 4.63 28.73
CA THR A 118 28.23 4.80 29.68
C THR A 118 27.45 6.06 29.33
N ARG A 119 26.12 6.00 29.39
CA ARG A 119 25.22 7.14 29.10
C ARG A 119 24.14 7.26 30.16
N ALA A 120 23.81 8.51 30.52
CA ALA A 120 22.72 8.82 31.42
C ALA A 120 21.36 8.50 30.77
N VAL A 121 20.37 8.20 31.59
CA VAL A 121 19.00 7.90 31.18
C VAL A 121 18.05 8.85 31.90
N CYS A 122 17.06 9.37 31.19
CA CYS A 122 16.02 10.24 31.74
C CYS A 122 14.66 9.55 31.66
N GLY A 123 13.81 9.76 32.67
CA GLY A 123 12.41 9.35 32.66
C GLY A 123 11.47 10.55 32.73
N SER A 124 10.54 10.62 31.80
CA SER A 124 9.59 11.74 31.66
C SER A 124 8.40 11.61 32.61
N ALA A 125 7.94 12.72 33.20
CA ALA A 125 6.77 12.75 34.08
C ALA A 125 6.07 14.11 34.06
N SER A 126 4.74 14.12 34.10
CA SER A 126 3.90 15.33 34.25
C SER A 126 4.27 16.50 33.31
N GLY A 127 4.60 16.19 32.05
CA GLY A 127 4.99 17.17 31.03
C GLY A 127 6.49 17.52 30.99
N TYR A 128 7.30 17.05 31.95
CA TYR A 128 8.74 17.30 32.01
C TYR A 128 9.56 16.09 31.57
N CYS A 129 10.59 16.32 30.77
CA CYS A 129 11.36 15.27 30.10
C CYS A 129 12.34 14.46 30.96
N CYS A 130 12.82 15.00 32.09
CA CYS A 130 13.86 14.35 32.89
C CYS A 130 13.65 14.57 34.41
N ILE A 131 12.51 14.07 34.90
CA ILE A 131 12.20 14.04 36.34
C ILE A 131 12.90 12.86 36.99
N PHE A 132 12.71 11.66 36.44
CA PHE A 132 13.41 10.48 36.91
C PHE A 132 14.80 10.38 36.29
N LYS A 133 15.80 10.00 37.10
CA LYS A 133 17.20 9.86 36.70
C LYS A 133 17.74 8.52 37.21
N PRO A 134 17.34 7.39 36.60
CA PRO A 134 17.86 6.08 36.98
C PRO A 134 19.35 5.94 36.66
N SER A 135 19.96 4.87 37.15
CA SER A 135 21.38 4.54 36.93
C SER A 135 21.76 4.58 35.44
N PRO A 136 22.88 5.24 35.07
CA PRO A 136 23.41 5.20 33.71
C PRO A 136 23.66 3.78 33.21
N ILE A 137 23.35 3.52 31.94
CA ILE A 137 23.51 2.21 31.28
C ILE A 137 24.76 2.19 30.39
N LYS A 138 25.27 0.98 30.07
CA LYS A 138 26.33 0.86 29.04
C LYS A 138 25.74 0.63 27.66
N ILE A 139 26.36 1.21 26.63
CA ILE A 139 25.93 1.12 25.23
C ILE A 139 27.16 0.90 24.36
N LYS A 140 27.02 0.06 23.32
CA LYS A 140 28.03 -0.08 22.26
C LYS A 140 27.37 0.01 20.89
N ALA A 141 28.02 0.72 19.96
CA ALA A 141 27.67 0.67 18.55
C ALA A 141 28.35 -0.51 17.86
N CYS A 142 27.60 -1.17 16.98
CA CYS A 142 28.04 -2.37 16.30
C CYS A 142 28.24 -2.14 14.80
N PRO A 143 29.24 -2.77 14.15
CA PRO A 143 29.53 -2.57 12.71
C PRO A 143 28.35 -2.83 11.75
N GLY A 144 27.32 -3.55 12.19
CA GLY A 144 26.06 -3.74 11.45
C GLY A 144 25.09 -2.54 11.51
N GLY A 145 25.47 -1.40 12.08
CA GLY A 145 24.67 -0.17 12.10
C GLY A 145 23.60 -0.09 13.19
N TYR A 146 23.66 -0.95 14.21
CA TYR A 146 22.74 -1.01 15.35
C TYR A 146 23.50 -0.87 16.69
N TYR A 147 22.76 -0.73 17.78
CA TYR A 147 23.31 -0.62 19.14
C TYR A 147 22.94 -1.83 20.00
N VAL A 148 23.79 -2.12 20.97
CA VAL A 148 23.50 -3.05 22.08
C VAL A 148 23.62 -2.34 23.41
N TYR A 149 22.77 -2.71 24.36
CA TYR A 149 22.56 -2.02 25.63
C TYR A 149 22.73 -2.99 26.79
N GLU A 150 23.53 -2.63 27.80
CA GLU A 150 23.59 -3.32 29.09
C GLU A 150 22.69 -2.56 30.07
N PHE A 151 21.42 -2.95 30.10
CA PHE A 151 20.38 -2.33 30.92
C PHE A 151 20.56 -2.64 32.41
N LEU A 152 20.09 -1.72 33.25
CA LEU A 152 20.02 -1.88 34.71
C LEU A 152 18.56 -1.80 35.17
N SER A 153 18.23 -2.50 36.24
CA SER A 153 16.87 -2.45 36.82
C SER A 153 16.58 -1.03 37.38
N PRO A 154 15.53 -0.33 36.90
CA PRO A 154 15.13 0.97 37.44
C PRO A 154 14.46 0.82 38.81
N VAL A 155 14.60 1.84 39.66
CA VAL A 155 14.21 1.80 41.09
C VAL A 155 12.71 1.63 41.33
N TYR A 156 11.85 2.01 40.38
CA TYR A 156 10.39 1.92 40.53
C TYR A 156 9.73 1.23 39.32
N CYS A 157 8.62 0.54 39.59
CA CYS A 157 7.87 -0.26 38.64
C CYS A 157 7.10 0.55 37.57
N ASN A 158 7.04 1.88 37.71
CA ASN A 158 6.35 2.78 36.79
C ASN A 158 7.28 3.35 35.69
N LEU A 159 8.45 2.74 35.46
CA LEU A 159 9.45 3.13 34.46
C LEU A 159 9.80 1.94 33.56
N ALA A 160 10.06 2.22 32.27
CA ALA A 160 10.49 1.23 31.28
C ALA A 160 11.31 1.83 30.14
N TYR A 161 12.31 1.09 29.65
CA TYR A 161 13.14 1.45 28.50
C TYR A 161 12.35 1.39 27.19
N CYS A 162 12.30 2.55 26.53
CA CYS A 162 11.69 2.72 25.20
C CYS A 162 12.54 2.13 24.08
N ALA A 163 11.90 1.76 22.99
CA ALA A 163 12.53 1.35 21.74
C ALA A 163 11.78 1.97 20.54
N ALA A 164 12.50 2.68 19.68
CA ALA A 164 11.98 3.27 18.44
C ALA A 164 12.71 2.71 17.21
N PRO A 165 12.02 2.49 16.07
CA PRO A 165 12.67 2.04 14.83
C PRO A 165 13.77 3.00 14.35
N LYS A 166 14.91 2.46 13.89
CA LYS A 166 15.99 3.29 13.33
C LYS A 166 15.68 3.65 11.87
N ILE A 167 14.99 4.77 11.66
CA ILE A 167 14.56 5.21 10.32
C ILE A 167 15.64 5.98 9.52
N PHE A 168 16.49 6.78 10.17
CA PHE A 168 17.53 7.54 9.49
C PHE A 168 18.76 6.69 9.14
N TYR A 169 19.27 6.87 7.92
CA TYR A 169 20.61 6.45 7.53
C TYR A 169 21.66 7.30 8.26
N PRO A 170 22.91 6.81 8.44
CA PRO A 170 23.96 7.54 9.15
C PRO A 170 24.16 8.98 8.65
N PHE A 171 24.28 9.88 9.62
CA PHE A 171 24.54 11.31 9.48
C PHE A 171 25.41 11.79 10.65
N SER A 172 25.74 13.08 10.69
CA SER A 172 26.72 13.75 11.58
C SER A 172 28.18 13.69 11.11
N SER A 173 29.04 14.49 11.74
CA SER A 173 30.48 14.56 11.43
C SER A 173 31.23 13.23 11.62
N ALA A 174 30.70 12.28 12.40
CA ALA A 174 31.26 10.92 12.49
C ALA A 174 30.96 10.06 11.25
N ALA A 175 29.90 10.38 10.50
CA ALA A 175 29.63 9.83 9.16
C ALA A 175 30.35 10.62 8.04
N GLY A 176 31.15 11.63 8.42
CA GLY A 176 31.85 12.52 7.49
C GLY A 176 30.98 13.62 6.87
N ASP A 177 29.78 13.86 7.39
CA ASP A 177 28.86 14.86 6.85
C ASP A 177 29.49 16.25 6.73
N THR A 178 29.24 16.91 5.60
CA THR A 178 29.38 18.37 5.48
C THR A 178 28.17 19.06 6.09
N ARG A 179 28.38 20.12 6.86
CA ARG A 179 27.30 20.94 7.43
C ARG A 179 27.04 22.15 6.54
N ASN A 180 25.78 22.56 6.42
CA ASN A 180 25.43 23.86 5.87
C ASN A 180 25.90 24.99 6.80
N PRO A 181 26.00 26.23 6.28
CA PRO A 181 26.04 27.43 7.12
C PRO A 181 24.86 27.49 8.10
N ALA A 182 25.15 27.98 9.30
CA ALA A 182 24.13 28.37 10.27
C ALA A 182 23.62 29.76 9.87
N ASP A 183 22.51 29.79 9.13
CA ASP A 183 21.93 30.95 8.45
C ASP A 183 20.44 30.69 8.20
N GLU A 184 19.62 31.73 8.16
CA GLU A 184 18.14 31.66 8.19
C GLU A 184 17.59 31.01 6.91
N ASP A 185 17.43 31.80 5.85
CA ASP A 185 17.11 31.31 4.52
C ASP A 185 18.34 30.78 3.76
N GLY A 186 19.30 30.24 4.50
CA GLY A 186 20.60 29.81 4.00
C GLY A 186 20.55 28.54 3.14
N SER A 187 21.65 28.27 2.44
CA SER A 187 21.80 27.08 1.61
C SER A 187 23.26 26.61 1.57
N SER A 188 23.47 25.40 1.08
CA SER A 188 24.81 24.89 0.77
C SER A 188 25.45 25.67 -0.38
N SER A 189 26.78 25.65 -0.47
CA SER A 189 27.46 25.85 -1.76
C SER A 189 26.98 24.81 -2.78
N VAL A 190 27.24 25.01 -4.08
CA VAL A 190 26.91 24.02 -5.11
C VAL A 190 27.62 22.68 -4.84
N ILE A 191 26.84 21.62 -4.62
CA ILE A 191 27.36 20.27 -4.36
C ILE A 191 27.42 19.52 -5.68
N GLN A 192 28.61 19.11 -6.12
CA GLN A 192 28.75 18.22 -7.27
C GLN A 192 28.40 16.79 -6.86
N LEU A 193 27.59 16.09 -7.67
CA LEU A 193 27.19 14.71 -7.40
C LEU A 193 28.26 13.74 -7.91
N LEU A 194 28.69 12.80 -7.07
CA LEU A 194 29.68 11.77 -7.41
C LEU A 194 29.15 10.75 -8.44
N SER A 195 27.83 10.71 -8.64
CA SER A 195 27.16 10.03 -9.75
C SER A 195 26.02 10.93 -10.24
N PRO A 196 25.72 10.98 -11.54
CA PRO A 196 24.51 11.65 -12.01
C PRO A 196 23.24 11.04 -11.39
N PHE A 197 22.27 11.88 -11.06
CA PHE A 197 20.96 11.48 -10.54
C PHE A 197 19.89 11.71 -11.60
N LEU A 198 19.06 10.70 -11.87
CA LEU A 198 17.99 10.76 -12.88
C LEU A 198 16.65 11.04 -12.18
N PHE A 199 16.11 12.24 -12.42
CA PHE A 199 14.87 12.73 -11.83
C PHE A 199 13.86 13.04 -12.95
N PHE A 200 12.85 12.19 -13.08
CA PHE A 200 11.78 12.24 -14.09
C PHE A 200 12.29 12.50 -15.52
N GLY A 201 13.34 11.76 -15.92
CA GLY A 201 13.97 11.88 -17.24
C GLY A 201 15.03 12.99 -17.37
N ARG A 202 15.15 13.90 -16.38
CA ARG A 202 16.22 14.91 -16.36
C ARG A 202 17.40 14.40 -15.53
N THR A 203 18.61 14.53 -16.07
CA THR A 203 19.84 14.06 -15.40
C THR A 203 20.57 15.24 -14.75
N TYR A 204 20.72 15.20 -13.43
CA TYR A 204 21.41 16.22 -12.65
C TYR A 204 22.79 15.74 -12.19
N GLN A 205 23.76 16.66 -12.20
CA GLN A 205 25.14 16.47 -11.75
C GLN A 205 25.51 17.36 -10.56
N ARG A 206 24.57 18.21 -10.12
CA ARG A 206 24.73 19.15 -9.00
C ARG A 206 23.44 19.24 -8.19
N ILE A 207 23.55 19.61 -6.92
CA ILE A 207 22.42 19.88 -6.03
C ILE A 207 22.78 20.96 -4.99
N TYR A 208 21.76 21.54 -4.37
CA TYR A 208 21.87 22.42 -3.21
C TYR A 208 20.94 21.90 -2.10
N VAL A 209 21.42 21.96 -0.86
CA VAL A 209 20.63 21.65 0.35
C VAL A 209 20.25 22.98 0.98
N ASN A 210 18.96 23.32 1.01
CA ASN A 210 18.49 24.59 1.54
C ASN A 210 18.02 24.42 2.99
N ASN A 211 18.24 25.41 3.85
CA ASN A 211 17.97 25.29 5.29
C ASN A 211 16.46 25.09 5.56
N ASN A 212 15.60 25.75 4.77
CA ASN A 212 14.13 25.59 4.73
C ASN A 212 13.62 24.27 4.10
N GLY A 213 14.34 23.15 4.26
CA GLY A 213 13.83 21.80 3.94
C GLY A 213 13.66 21.41 2.47
N LEU A 214 14.15 22.24 1.54
CA LEU A 214 14.17 21.99 0.10
C LEU A 214 15.52 21.42 -0.39
N LEU A 215 15.47 20.48 -1.34
CA LEU A 215 16.57 20.24 -2.27
C LEU A 215 16.24 20.84 -3.64
N THR A 216 17.23 21.49 -4.25
CA THR A 216 17.12 22.15 -5.57
C THR A 216 18.33 21.81 -6.45
N PHE A 217 18.15 21.75 -7.77
CA PHE A 217 19.21 21.28 -8.69
C PHE A 217 19.91 22.38 -9.50
N ASN A 218 19.32 23.56 -9.65
CA ASN A 218 19.87 24.61 -10.52
C ASN A 218 20.59 25.73 -9.76
N GLN A 219 19.94 26.22 -8.70
CA GLN A 219 20.36 27.34 -7.87
C GLN A 219 19.94 27.07 -6.41
N PRO A 220 20.59 27.68 -5.41
CA PRO A 220 20.07 27.68 -4.04
C PRO A 220 18.72 28.41 -3.97
N SER A 221 17.92 28.11 -2.96
CA SER A 221 16.64 28.76 -2.70
C SER A 221 16.57 29.24 -1.25
N SER A 222 16.24 30.53 -1.09
CA SER A 222 16.02 31.21 0.19
C SER A 222 14.53 31.30 0.54
N ALA A 223 13.68 30.41 -0.01
CA ALA A 223 12.24 30.47 0.20
C ALA A 223 11.83 29.69 1.47
N TYR A 224 11.31 30.40 2.48
CA TYR A 224 10.76 29.82 3.72
C TYR A 224 9.27 29.46 3.61
N THR A 225 8.49 30.24 2.85
CA THR A 225 7.05 30.00 2.66
C THR A 225 6.80 29.04 1.50
N PRO A 226 6.25 27.82 1.73
CA PRO A 226 5.94 26.87 0.67
C PRO A 226 4.77 27.26 -0.23
N TYR A 227 4.89 26.88 -1.50
CA TYR A 227 3.78 26.86 -2.46
C TYR A 227 3.17 25.46 -2.52
N SER A 228 1.83 25.39 -2.63
CA SER A 228 1.11 24.13 -2.82
C SER A 228 1.44 23.52 -4.19
N PHE A 229 1.91 22.27 -4.22
CA PHE A 229 2.10 21.56 -5.50
C PHE A 229 0.72 21.16 -6.08
N PRO A 230 0.50 21.28 -7.40
CA PRO A 230 1.47 21.65 -8.45
C PRO A 230 1.72 23.17 -8.53
N THR A 231 3.00 23.56 -8.44
CA THR A 231 3.45 24.95 -8.60
C THR A 231 3.38 25.43 -10.05
N ASN A 232 3.59 24.51 -11.01
CA ASN A 232 3.86 24.78 -12.42
C ASN A 232 5.12 25.64 -12.67
N GLU A 233 6.06 25.70 -11.72
CA GLU A 233 7.26 26.52 -11.81
C GLU A 233 8.34 25.99 -12.76
N SER A 234 9.35 26.82 -13.04
CA SER A 234 10.46 26.53 -13.96
C SER A 234 11.61 25.73 -13.34
N GLN A 235 11.42 25.09 -12.18
CA GLN A 235 12.46 24.38 -11.43
C GLN A 235 12.02 23.02 -10.89
N ASP A 236 12.89 22.01 -11.00
CA ASP A 236 12.74 20.71 -10.31
C ASP A 236 13.10 20.85 -8.82
N VAL A 237 12.20 20.42 -7.93
CA VAL A 237 12.32 20.57 -6.47
C VAL A 237 11.92 19.32 -5.70
N ILE A 238 12.59 19.06 -4.58
CA ILE A 238 12.23 17.98 -3.64
C ILE A 238 12.07 18.61 -2.26
N ALA A 239 10.85 18.70 -1.77
CA ALA A 239 10.53 19.20 -0.44
C ALA A 239 10.57 18.03 0.56
N GLY A 240 11.65 17.94 1.34
CA GLY A 240 11.71 17.03 2.48
C GLY A 240 10.69 17.46 3.54
N LEU A 241 10.75 18.74 3.92
CA LEU A 241 9.72 19.42 4.69
C LEU A 241 9.91 20.92 4.46
N TRP A 242 9.34 21.44 3.38
CA TRP A 242 9.49 22.85 3.01
C TRP A 242 8.64 23.73 3.92
N THR A 243 9.30 24.55 4.71
CA THR A 243 8.73 25.46 5.72
C THR A 243 9.86 26.33 6.32
N ASP A 244 9.49 27.24 7.21
CA ASP A 244 10.34 28.28 7.80
C ASP A 244 11.18 27.76 8.98
N LEU A 245 12.47 27.46 8.74
CA LEU A 245 13.36 26.69 9.62
C LEU A 245 14.66 27.44 9.97
N ASP A 246 14.85 27.76 11.25
CA ASP A 246 16.01 28.49 11.75
C ASP A 246 17.07 27.55 12.36
N ASN A 247 18.13 27.29 11.59
CA ASN A 247 19.27 26.46 12.03
C ASN A 247 20.36 27.25 12.79
N ARG A 248 20.22 28.59 12.93
CA ARG A 248 21.15 29.44 13.71
C ARG A 248 20.92 29.24 15.20
N VAL A 249 19.65 29.09 15.58
CA VAL A 249 19.21 28.90 16.96
C VAL A 249 19.39 27.45 17.41
N ARG A 250 19.02 26.47 16.56
CA ARG A 250 18.97 25.06 16.95
C ARG A 250 19.11 24.09 15.79
N GLY A 251 19.63 22.90 16.12
CA GLY A 251 19.78 21.80 15.18
C GLY A 251 20.97 21.95 14.23
N VAL A 252 21.02 21.08 13.22
CA VAL A 252 22.03 21.10 12.16
C VAL A 252 21.39 20.63 10.86
N VAL A 253 21.69 21.31 9.76
CA VAL A 253 21.44 20.82 8.40
C VAL A 253 22.76 20.28 7.84
N SER A 254 22.79 19.01 7.43
CA SER A 254 24.02 18.34 6.97
C SER A 254 23.76 17.35 5.85
N TYR A 255 24.80 17.05 5.06
CA TYR A 255 24.71 16.10 3.94
C TYR A 255 25.99 15.30 3.73
N GLN A 256 25.84 14.12 3.12
CA GLN A 256 26.93 13.22 2.76
C GLN A 256 26.63 12.45 1.46
N GLN A 257 27.68 12.07 0.73
CA GLN A 257 27.61 11.17 -0.41
C GLN A 257 28.36 9.86 -0.16
N TYR A 258 27.79 8.76 -0.65
CA TYR A 258 28.33 7.42 -0.52
C TYR A 258 28.38 6.73 -1.88
N THR A 259 29.52 6.08 -2.18
CA THR A 259 29.73 5.21 -3.36
C THR A 259 30.17 3.80 -2.96
N SER A 260 30.29 3.53 -1.66
CA SER A 260 30.66 2.22 -1.09
C SER A 260 30.18 2.11 0.37
N GLY A 261 30.33 0.93 0.98
CA GLY A 261 30.05 0.69 2.40
C GLY A 261 28.58 0.44 2.74
N ASN A 262 28.30 0.34 4.04
CA ASN A 262 27.04 -0.16 4.59
C ASN A 262 25.79 0.64 4.19
N VAL A 263 25.93 1.92 3.83
CA VAL A 263 24.80 2.76 3.39
C VAL A 263 24.23 2.23 2.08
N LEU A 264 25.08 1.91 1.09
CA LEU A 264 24.68 1.30 -0.18
C LEU A 264 24.02 -0.06 0.07
N THR A 265 24.61 -0.91 0.91
CA THR A 265 24.04 -2.23 1.23
C THR A 265 22.66 -2.12 1.88
N ASN A 266 22.43 -1.11 2.73
CA ASN A 266 21.15 -0.90 3.38
C ASN A 266 20.11 -0.33 2.41
N VAL A 267 20.40 0.72 1.63
CA VAL A 267 19.43 1.19 0.62
C VAL A 267 19.11 0.12 -0.43
N THR A 268 20.09 -0.71 -0.81
CA THR A 268 19.86 -1.85 -1.73
C THR A 268 18.88 -2.84 -1.14
N ARG A 269 19.00 -3.18 0.15
CA ARG A 269 18.03 -4.05 0.83
C ARG A 269 16.65 -3.41 0.86
N ASP A 270 16.59 -2.15 1.28
CA ASP A 270 15.33 -1.44 1.55
C ASP A 270 14.55 -1.22 0.24
N ILE A 271 15.21 -0.77 -0.84
CA ILE A 271 14.60 -0.62 -2.17
C ILE A 271 14.10 -1.96 -2.75
N ASN A 272 14.89 -3.05 -2.68
CA ASN A 272 14.41 -4.37 -3.13
C ASN A 272 13.28 -4.93 -2.26
N THR A 273 13.14 -4.48 -1.01
CA THR A 273 12.03 -4.85 -0.12
C THR A 273 10.75 -4.11 -0.50
N TYR A 274 10.83 -2.82 -0.82
CA TYR A 274 9.68 -1.98 -1.16
C TYR A 274 9.21 -2.18 -2.61
N PHE A 275 10.15 -2.37 -3.54
CA PHE A 275 9.91 -2.49 -4.97
C PHE A 275 10.36 -3.88 -5.45
N THR A 276 9.54 -4.89 -5.13
CA THR A 276 9.84 -6.29 -5.46
C THR A 276 9.98 -6.51 -6.96
N ASN A 277 10.81 -7.48 -7.34
CA ASN A 277 11.15 -7.88 -8.72
C ASN A 277 12.12 -6.97 -9.51
N LEU A 278 12.69 -5.90 -8.91
CA LEU A 278 13.66 -5.04 -9.62
C LEU A 278 15.11 -5.56 -9.68
N ASN A 279 15.53 -6.45 -8.77
CA ASN A 279 16.93 -6.88 -8.61
C ASN A 279 17.92 -5.68 -8.59
N PHE A 280 17.52 -4.62 -7.90
CA PHE A 280 18.25 -3.36 -7.81
C PHE A 280 19.56 -3.52 -7.05
N ASN A 281 20.57 -2.70 -7.39
CA ASN A 281 21.75 -2.52 -6.55
C ASN A 281 22.24 -1.07 -6.64
N ALA A 282 22.34 -0.37 -5.50
CA ALA A 282 22.81 0.99 -5.45
C ALA A 282 24.32 1.07 -5.76
N SER A 283 24.68 2.00 -6.65
CA SER A 283 26.06 2.43 -6.89
C SER A 283 26.38 3.77 -6.23
N TRP A 284 25.35 4.55 -5.88
CA TRP A 284 25.50 5.87 -5.27
C TRP A 284 24.31 6.23 -4.39
N VAL A 285 24.58 6.96 -3.30
CA VAL A 285 23.59 7.51 -2.38
C VAL A 285 24.01 8.90 -1.95
N PHE A 286 23.08 9.85 -1.98
CA PHE A 286 23.19 11.16 -1.33
C PHE A 286 22.19 11.21 -0.17
N VAL A 287 22.65 11.63 1.01
CA VAL A 287 21.83 11.80 2.21
C VAL A 287 21.89 13.27 2.60
N ALA A 288 20.74 13.94 2.76
CA ALA A 288 20.63 15.24 3.42
C ALA A 288 19.70 15.11 4.63
N THR A 289 20.14 15.63 5.78
CA THR A 289 19.45 15.51 7.06
C THR A 289 19.30 16.90 7.69
N TRP A 290 18.07 17.26 8.03
CA TRP A 290 17.75 18.37 8.92
C TRP A 290 17.49 17.72 10.28
N ASN A 291 18.44 17.85 11.20
CA ASN A 291 18.38 17.20 12.50
C ASN A 291 18.11 18.22 13.60
N LYS A 292 17.01 18.04 14.34
CA LYS A 292 16.69 18.80 15.56
C LYS A 292 16.57 20.33 15.34
N VAL A 293 16.29 20.75 14.11
CA VAL A 293 16.14 22.15 13.68
C VAL A 293 14.86 22.75 14.26
N ALA A 294 14.87 24.04 14.61
CA ALA A 294 13.70 24.75 15.12
C ALA A 294 12.97 25.48 13.99
N TYR A 295 11.68 25.76 14.17
CA TYR A 295 10.97 26.73 13.32
C TYR A 295 11.44 28.15 13.64
N PHE A 296 11.47 29.02 12.62
CA PHE A 296 11.74 30.45 12.84
C PHE A 296 10.77 31.04 13.87
N SER A 297 11.30 31.92 14.73
CA SER A 297 10.63 32.51 15.89
C SER A 297 10.13 31.52 16.97
N VAL A 298 10.28 30.19 16.83
CA VAL A 298 9.81 29.19 17.82
C VAL A 298 10.97 28.29 18.29
N THR A 299 11.91 28.92 18.98
CA THR A 299 13.24 28.39 19.40
C THR A 299 13.22 27.08 20.20
N SER A 300 12.09 26.73 20.83
CA SER A 300 11.92 25.52 21.64
C SER A 300 11.55 24.25 20.85
N THR A 301 11.39 24.35 19.53
CA THR A 301 10.92 23.24 18.69
C THR A 301 12.04 22.28 18.26
N GLU A 302 11.69 21.01 18.08
CA GLU A 302 12.58 19.99 17.52
C GLU A 302 11.91 19.36 16.29
N THR A 303 12.45 19.61 15.10
CA THR A 303 12.00 19.00 13.85
C THR A 303 13.16 18.30 13.17
N SER A 304 12.96 17.02 12.82
CA SER A 304 13.99 16.13 12.30
C SER A 304 13.49 15.29 11.12
N PHE A 305 14.13 15.43 9.96
CA PHE A 305 13.80 14.67 8.75
C PHE A 305 15.04 14.50 7.85
N GLN A 306 14.97 13.54 6.93
CA GLN A 306 16.08 13.18 6.05
C GLN A 306 15.56 12.82 4.65
N VAL A 307 16.16 13.42 3.62
CA VAL A 307 15.93 13.09 2.21
C VAL A 307 17.12 12.32 1.68
N VAL A 308 16.86 11.21 1.00
CA VAL A 308 17.89 10.31 0.46
C VAL A 308 17.65 10.13 -1.03
N LEU A 309 18.64 10.51 -1.85
CA LEU A 309 18.65 10.22 -3.29
C LEU A 309 19.51 8.97 -3.51
N ILE A 310 19.02 8.03 -4.32
CA ILE A 310 19.66 6.74 -4.53
C ILE A 310 19.73 6.50 -6.04
N SER A 311 20.86 6.04 -6.57
CA SER A 311 20.95 5.57 -7.97
C SER A 311 21.78 4.29 -8.12
N GLY A 312 21.45 3.50 -9.15
CA GLY A 312 22.12 2.25 -9.48
C GLY A 312 21.30 1.36 -10.42
N SER A 313 21.97 0.51 -11.20
CA SER A 313 21.32 -0.36 -12.21
C SER A 313 20.34 0.38 -13.16
N ASN A 314 20.67 1.62 -13.55
CA ASN A 314 19.82 2.55 -14.31
C ASN A 314 18.53 3.05 -13.62
N TYR A 315 18.29 2.66 -12.37
CA TYR A 315 17.18 3.16 -11.56
C TYR A 315 17.61 4.35 -10.69
N SER A 316 16.62 5.13 -10.25
CA SER A 316 16.82 6.24 -9.31
C SER A 316 15.61 6.39 -8.40
N PHE A 317 15.86 6.62 -7.12
CA PHE A 317 14.83 6.68 -6.08
C PHE A 317 15.05 7.86 -5.14
N ILE A 318 13.95 8.29 -4.51
CA ILE A 318 13.96 9.19 -3.37
C ILE A 318 13.36 8.43 -2.18
N LEU A 319 14.04 8.45 -1.02
CA LEU A 319 13.40 8.19 0.26
C LEU A 319 13.25 9.50 1.03
N MET A 320 12.13 9.66 1.71
CA MET A 320 11.90 10.70 2.71
C MET A 320 11.62 10.01 4.04
N ASN A 321 12.43 10.35 5.04
CA ASN A 321 12.35 9.80 6.39
C ASN A 321 11.96 10.91 7.36
N TYR A 322 10.99 10.66 8.23
CA TYR A 322 10.51 11.59 9.25
C TYR A 322 10.77 11.03 10.65
N GLY A 323 11.47 11.81 11.48
CA GLY A 323 11.70 11.51 12.89
C GLY A 323 10.70 12.25 13.77
N ASP A 324 11.15 12.80 14.90
CA ASP A 324 10.33 13.75 15.66
C ASP A 324 10.16 15.06 14.86
N ILE A 325 8.91 15.41 14.57
CA ILE A 325 8.49 16.62 13.85
C ILE A 325 7.58 17.41 14.80
N ALA A 326 7.97 18.64 15.15
CA ALA A 326 7.14 19.50 15.99
C ALA A 326 5.91 20.04 15.21
N ILE A 327 4.83 20.31 15.94
CA ILE A 327 3.64 20.99 15.38
C ILE A 327 3.98 22.46 15.16
N THR A 328 3.46 23.05 14.08
CA THR A 328 3.71 24.46 13.73
C THR A 328 2.45 25.18 13.26
N GLY A 329 2.44 26.51 13.37
CA GLY A 329 1.45 27.38 12.74
C GLY A 329 1.87 27.83 11.32
N HIS A 330 3.13 27.60 10.94
CA HIS A 330 3.66 27.96 9.63
C HIS A 330 3.05 27.10 8.51
N PRO A 331 2.94 27.64 7.28
CA PRO A 331 2.72 26.81 6.09
C PRO A 331 3.83 25.78 5.94
N VAL A 332 3.45 24.58 5.51
CA VAL A 332 4.31 23.39 5.37
C VAL A 332 3.94 22.65 4.08
N GLN A 333 4.91 21.99 3.46
CA GLN A 333 4.70 21.15 2.28
C GLN A 333 5.77 20.04 2.21
N ALA A 334 5.40 18.80 1.90
CA ALA A 334 6.36 17.72 1.68
C ALA A 334 6.00 16.84 0.47
N GLY A 335 7.02 16.37 -0.25
CA GLY A 335 6.90 15.65 -1.51
C GLY A 335 7.86 16.20 -2.57
N TYR A 336 7.44 16.20 -3.83
CA TYR A 336 8.26 16.74 -4.93
C TYR A 336 7.41 17.38 -6.01
N ASP A 337 8.03 18.27 -6.78
CA ASP A 337 7.45 18.90 -7.96
C ASP A 337 8.52 19.02 -9.05
N THR A 338 8.11 19.14 -10.30
CA THR A 338 9.01 19.24 -11.45
C THR A 338 8.74 20.50 -12.26
N ILE A 339 9.66 20.85 -13.16
CA ILE A 339 9.49 21.90 -14.16
C ILE A 339 8.13 21.71 -14.87
N ASN A 340 7.29 22.75 -14.81
CA ASN A 340 5.91 22.78 -15.31
C ASN A 340 4.97 21.71 -14.71
N SER A 341 5.28 21.24 -13.49
CA SER A 341 4.59 20.17 -12.74
C SER A 341 4.27 18.90 -13.55
N THR A 342 5.13 18.56 -14.51
CA THR A 342 4.97 17.36 -15.38
C THR A 342 4.85 16.04 -14.61
N ASN A 343 5.46 15.98 -13.42
CA ASN A 343 5.34 14.95 -12.40
C ASN A 343 5.42 15.65 -11.04
N TYR A 344 4.47 15.43 -10.14
CA TYR A 344 4.49 15.97 -8.78
C TYR A 344 3.83 15.00 -7.80
N PHE A 345 4.10 15.17 -6.51
CA PHE A 345 3.44 14.43 -5.43
C PHE A 345 3.41 15.25 -4.15
N VAL A 346 2.28 15.24 -3.45
CA VAL A 346 2.11 15.83 -2.11
C VAL A 346 1.88 14.70 -1.11
N ILE A 347 2.67 14.65 -0.05
CA ILE A 347 2.48 13.65 1.01
C ILE A 347 1.19 13.99 1.78
N PRO A 348 0.22 13.05 1.93
CA PRO A 348 -1.03 13.32 2.63
C PRO A 348 -0.82 13.85 4.05
N GLY A 349 -1.48 14.97 4.38
CA GLY A 349 -1.34 15.65 5.67
C GLY A 349 -0.09 16.51 5.84
N SER A 350 0.78 16.62 4.83
CA SER A 350 1.98 17.47 4.85
C SER A 350 1.72 18.95 4.58
N ASN A 351 0.51 19.31 4.15
CA ASN A 351 0.10 20.67 3.76
C ASN A 351 -0.60 21.45 4.89
N SER A 352 -0.49 21.00 6.15
CA SER A 352 -1.01 21.70 7.33
C SER A 352 -0.11 21.49 8.55
N GLY A 353 0.32 22.59 9.17
CA GLY A 353 1.22 22.58 10.32
C GLY A 353 0.64 21.93 11.58
N SER A 354 -0.70 21.84 11.66
CA SER A 354 -1.40 21.16 12.76
C SER A 354 -1.38 19.64 12.66
N SER A 355 -1.22 19.09 11.45
CA SER A 355 -1.13 17.64 11.19
C SER A 355 0.28 17.15 10.89
N ILE A 356 1.26 18.05 10.77
CA ILE A 356 2.60 17.74 10.25
C ILE A 356 3.39 16.73 11.10
N SER A 357 3.11 16.70 12.40
CA SER A 357 3.65 15.72 13.34
C SER A 357 3.23 14.27 13.04
N ASN A 358 2.17 14.05 12.24
CA ASN A 358 1.77 12.73 11.77
C ASN A 358 2.70 12.15 10.70
N LEU A 359 3.59 12.95 10.08
CA LEU A 359 4.52 12.43 9.07
C LEU A 359 5.43 11.33 9.60
N ARG A 360 5.80 11.37 10.89
CA ARG A 360 6.54 10.30 11.61
C ARG A 360 5.84 8.95 11.65
N ASN A 361 4.52 8.94 11.40
CA ASN A 361 3.66 7.76 11.42
C ASN A 361 3.07 7.41 10.04
N SER A 362 3.27 8.26 9.02
CA SER A 362 2.77 8.01 7.66
C SER A 362 3.80 7.31 6.77
N SER A 363 3.35 6.59 5.74
CA SER A 363 4.22 5.82 4.85
C SER A 363 3.47 5.30 3.62
N ASN A 364 4.16 5.12 2.50
CA ASN A 364 3.69 4.33 1.35
C ASN A 364 4.37 2.95 1.20
N VAL A 365 5.31 2.59 2.09
CA VAL A 365 6.09 1.34 2.07
C VAL A 365 5.96 0.50 3.35
N ASN A 366 4.89 0.72 4.11
CA ASN A 366 4.62 0.10 5.42
C ASN A 366 5.79 0.16 6.45
N VAL A 367 6.54 1.28 6.46
CA VAL A 367 7.56 1.59 7.46
C VAL A 367 7.23 2.98 8.04
N PRO A 368 6.68 3.09 9.27
CA PRO A 368 6.22 4.36 9.83
C PRO A 368 7.29 5.45 9.74
N GLY A 369 6.93 6.60 9.18
CA GLY A 369 7.83 7.72 8.95
C GLY A 369 8.57 7.70 7.61
N ARG A 370 8.49 6.62 6.82
CA ARG A 370 9.24 6.47 5.57
C ARG A 370 8.33 6.48 4.35
N TRP A 371 8.68 7.36 3.41
CA TRP A 371 8.13 7.38 2.05
C TRP A 371 9.22 7.01 1.05
N ALA A 372 8.85 6.28 0.00
CA ALA A 372 9.74 5.89 -1.08
C ALA A 372 9.11 6.15 -2.46
N PHE A 373 9.88 6.72 -3.37
CA PHE A 373 9.46 7.03 -4.72
C PHE A 373 10.52 6.56 -5.72
N ARG A 374 10.10 5.88 -6.79
CA ARG A 374 10.95 5.62 -7.96
C ARG A 374 10.79 6.79 -8.93
N VAL A 375 11.91 7.35 -9.38
CA VAL A 375 11.96 8.63 -10.11
C VAL A 375 12.80 8.60 -11.39
N ASP A 376 13.42 7.48 -11.76
CA ASP A 376 14.16 7.37 -13.03
C ASP A 376 13.28 7.59 -14.28
N GLY A 377 12.07 7.05 -14.29
CA GLY A 377 11.21 7.01 -15.46
C GLY A 377 9.97 7.89 -15.37
N GLY A 378 9.89 8.91 -16.24
CA GLY A 378 8.59 9.41 -16.70
C GLY A 378 7.94 8.37 -17.62
N SER A 379 6.65 8.09 -17.44
CA SER A 379 5.91 6.93 -17.99
C SER A 379 6.23 5.59 -17.32
N VAL A 380 5.25 5.06 -16.56
CA VAL A 380 5.31 3.71 -15.97
C VAL A 380 5.25 2.66 -17.07
N THR A 381 6.32 1.88 -17.22
CA THR A 381 6.33 0.71 -18.10
C THR A 381 5.57 -0.44 -17.44
N ILE A 382 4.30 -0.65 -17.81
CA ILE A 382 3.62 -1.93 -17.56
C ILE A 382 4.39 -3.01 -18.34
N LEU A 383 4.60 -4.17 -17.71
CA LEU A 383 5.29 -5.31 -18.30
C LEU A 383 4.55 -5.78 -19.58
N LYS A 384 5.06 -5.37 -20.74
CA LYS A 384 4.78 -6.08 -22.00
C LYS A 384 5.41 -7.47 -21.89
N ILE A 385 4.63 -8.49 -22.20
CA ILE A 385 5.16 -9.82 -22.52
C ILE A 385 6.04 -9.65 -23.76
N GLU A 386 7.30 -10.05 -23.68
CA GLU A 386 8.21 -10.03 -24.83
C GLU A 386 7.80 -11.10 -25.84
N THR A 387 7.57 -10.68 -27.08
CA THR A 387 7.78 -11.53 -28.25
C THR A 387 8.88 -10.91 -29.10
N THR A 388 10.05 -11.56 -29.12
CA THR A 388 11.11 -11.36 -30.12
C THR A 388 10.51 -11.53 -31.54
N THR A 389 10.98 -10.85 -32.59
CA THR A 389 12.34 -10.39 -32.90
C THR A 389 12.39 -8.99 -33.53
N ALA A 390 13.57 -8.36 -33.53
CA ALA A 390 13.80 -7.04 -34.12
C ALA A 390 13.87 -7.03 -35.67
N LEU A 391 13.61 -5.85 -36.25
CA LEU A 391 14.01 -5.45 -37.61
C LEU A 391 15.21 -4.49 -37.52
N THR A 392 16.15 -4.60 -38.45
CA THR A 392 17.47 -3.94 -38.35
C THR A 392 17.66 -2.79 -39.36
N THR A 393 17.68 -1.55 -38.85
CA THR A 393 18.62 -0.45 -39.23
C THR A 393 18.65 0.10 -40.69
N PRO A 394 19.32 1.24 -40.99
CA PRO A 394 19.65 2.43 -40.16
C PRO A 394 19.33 3.80 -40.85
N SER A 395 19.52 4.90 -40.09
CA SER A 395 19.76 6.28 -40.60
C SER A 395 18.54 6.98 -41.28
N THR A 396 18.50 8.31 -41.49
CA THR A 396 19.53 9.38 -41.47
C THR A 396 19.14 10.62 -40.63
N THR A 397 20.11 11.50 -40.39
CA THR A 397 19.97 12.80 -39.71
C THR A 397 19.24 13.86 -40.54
N LEU A 398 18.44 14.72 -39.89
CA LEU A 398 18.13 16.07 -40.39
C LEU A 398 17.81 17.01 -39.22
N SER A 399 18.28 18.26 -39.31
CA SER A 399 18.08 19.30 -38.29
C SER A 399 17.04 20.31 -38.75
N ALA A 400 16.05 20.60 -37.92
CA ALA A 400 15.09 21.68 -38.16
C ALA A 400 14.60 22.27 -36.81
N THR A 401 14.66 23.60 -36.69
CA THR A 401 14.13 24.35 -35.54
C THR A 401 12.66 24.70 -35.75
N THR A 402 11.77 24.15 -34.93
CA THR A 402 10.42 24.68 -34.70
C THR A 402 10.07 24.55 -33.22
N LEU A 403 9.34 25.53 -32.66
CA LEU A 403 8.80 25.40 -31.32
C LEU A 403 7.73 24.30 -31.30
N ALA A 404 7.77 23.44 -30.29
CA ALA A 404 6.78 22.39 -30.07
C ALA A 404 6.18 22.53 -28.66
N ALA A 405 4.86 22.50 -28.58
CA ALA A 405 4.12 22.49 -27.31
C ALA A 405 4.38 21.18 -26.51
N PRO A 406 4.04 21.13 -25.20
CA PRO A 406 4.19 19.92 -24.40
C PRO A 406 3.53 18.71 -25.09
N ALA A 407 4.28 17.60 -25.19
CA ALA A 407 4.01 16.54 -26.16
C ALA A 407 2.85 15.58 -25.81
N ILE A 408 1.67 16.14 -25.54
CA ILE A 408 0.41 15.38 -25.51
C ILE A 408 -0.05 15.00 -26.92
N PHE A 409 0.30 15.79 -27.93
CA PHE A 409 -0.04 15.55 -29.32
C PHE A 409 0.90 14.55 -29.98
N TYR A 410 0.33 13.65 -30.78
CA TYR A 410 1.10 12.80 -31.69
C TYR A 410 1.67 13.68 -32.82
N PRO A 411 2.96 13.52 -33.18
CA PRO A 411 3.60 14.38 -34.16
C PRO A 411 3.00 14.17 -35.55
N PHE A 412 2.46 15.25 -36.13
CA PHE A 412 2.08 15.32 -37.54
C PHE A 412 2.44 16.69 -38.10
N SER A 413 2.71 16.76 -39.40
CA SER A 413 3.00 18.00 -40.11
C SER A 413 2.71 17.86 -41.60
N LEU A 414 2.62 18.98 -42.32
CA LEU A 414 2.55 18.97 -43.79
C LEU A 414 3.82 18.37 -44.41
N VAL A 415 4.99 18.57 -43.78
CA VAL A 415 6.29 18.03 -44.21
C VAL A 415 6.34 16.51 -44.11
N THR A 416 5.59 15.91 -43.17
CA THR A 416 5.44 14.47 -42.98
C THR A 416 4.17 13.91 -43.62
N GLY A 417 3.63 14.56 -44.65
CA GLY A 417 2.50 14.06 -45.45
C GLY A 417 1.10 14.35 -44.92
N GLY A 418 0.94 15.29 -43.99
CA GLY A 418 -0.39 15.75 -43.54
C GLY A 418 -1.13 16.62 -44.57
N THR A 419 -2.46 16.51 -44.59
CA THR A 419 -3.35 17.32 -45.45
C THR A 419 -4.04 18.41 -44.63
N LYS A 420 -4.26 19.60 -45.22
CA LYS A 420 -5.04 20.70 -44.60
C LYS A 420 -6.42 20.81 -45.26
N ASN A 421 -7.46 21.03 -44.45
CA ASN A 421 -8.79 21.43 -44.94
C ASN A 421 -8.75 22.83 -45.63
N PRO A 422 -9.71 23.12 -46.53
CA PRO A 422 -9.94 24.47 -47.04
C PRO A 422 -10.19 25.50 -45.91
N ALA A 423 -9.78 26.74 -46.16
CA ALA A 423 -10.07 27.86 -45.27
C ALA A 423 -11.51 28.35 -45.50
N ALA A 424 -12.42 28.04 -44.58
CA ALA A 424 -13.85 28.37 -44.60
C ALA A 424 -14.41 28.30 -43.16
N ASP A 425 -15.41 29.14 -42.82
CA ASP A 425 -16.19 29.03 -41.56
C ASP A 425 -16.71 27.59 -41.43
N ASP A 426 -17.69 27.29 -42.28
CA ASP A 426 -18.34 26.00 -42.37
C ASP A 426 -17.80 25.22 -43.55
N GLY A 427 -17.51 23.95 -43.29
CA GLY A 427 -17.03 23.02 -44.29
C GLY A 427 -16.20 21.92 -43.67
N GLY A 428 -15.44 21.24 -44.51
CA GLY A 428 -14.58 20.15 -44.10
C GLY A 428 -13.72 19.61 -45.24
N SER A 429 -13.15 18.43 -45.00
CA SER A 429 -12.40 17.70 -46.01
C SER A 429 -13.31 17.18 -47.13
N SER A 430 -12.70 16.86 -48.28
CA SER A 430 -13.23 15.82 -49.16
C SER A 430 -13.25 14.46 -48.44
N VAL A 431 -13.76 13.41 -49.09
CA VAL A 431 -13.71 12.06 -48.50
C VAL A 431 -12.27 11.60 -48.32
N ILE A 432 -11.88 11.28 -47.09
CA ILE A 432 -10.55 10.74 -46.75
C ILE A 432 -10.69 9.23 -46.67
N GLN A 433 -10.02 8.50 -47.55
CA GLN A 433 -9.95 7.04 -47.48
C GLN A 433 -8.94 6.61 -46.41
N LEU A 434 -9.33 5.68 -45.54
CA LEU A 434 -8.52 5.18 -44.44
C LEU A 434 -7.60 4.05 -44.94
N LEU A 435 -6.30 4.15 -44.65
CA LEU A 435 -5.30 3.15 -45.08
C LEU A 435 -5.54 1.75 -44.48
N HIS A 436 -6.27 1.68 -43.37
CA HIS A 436 -6.77 0.45 -42.76
C HIS A 436 -8.22 0.69 -42.31
N PRO A 437 -9.11 -0.32 -42.36
CA PRO A 437 -10.46 -0.16 -41.84
C PRO A 437 -10.46 0.18 -40.35
N PHE A 438 -11.30 1.12 -39.94
CA PHE A 438 -11.52 1.51 -38.55
C PHE A 438 -12.86 0.94 -38.06
N LEU A 439 -12.82 0.14 -37.00
CA LEU A 439 -14.02 -0.49 -36.44
C LEU A 439 -14.57 0.39 -35.31
N PHE A 440 -15.76 0.95 -35.50
CA PHE A 440 -16.41 1.86 -34.58
C PHE A 440 -17.78 1.29 -34.16
N PHE A 441 -17.89 0.84 -32.91
CA PHE A 441 -19.08 0.24 -32.30
C PHE A 441 -19.71 -0.88 -33.16
N GLY A 442 -18.89 -1.74 -33.76
CA GLY A 442 -19.32 -2.82 -34.64
C GLY A 442 -19.60 -2.42 -36.10
N ARG A 443 -19.44 -1.14 -36.48
CA ARG A 443 -19.48 -0.68 -37.87
C ARG A 443 -18.07 -0.50 -38.40
N THR A 444 -17.74 -1.16 -39.50
CA THR A 444 -16.42 -1.03 -40.14
C THR A 444 -16.44 0.12 -41.14
N TYR A 445 -15.61 1.13 -40.90
CA TYR A 445 -15.45 2.29 -41.77
C TYR A 445 -14.14 2.25 -42.54
N GLN A 446 -14.21 2.55 -43.83
CA GLN A 446 -13.05 2.67 -44.74
C GLN A 446 -12.79 4.12 -45.16
N GLN A 447 -13.63 5.07 -44.72
CA GLN A 447 -13.54 6.48 -45.06
C GLN A 447 -13.98 7.37 -43.90
N ILE A 448 -13.58 8.64 -43.92
CA ILE A 448 -13.95 9.65 -42.94
C ILE A 448 -13.98 11.06 -43.57
N TYR A 449 -14.64 11.99 -42.90
CA TYR A 449 -14.66 13.42 -43.19
C TYR A 449 -14.25 14.19 -41.92
N VAL A 450 -13.42 15.21 -42.06
CA VAL A 450 -12.99 16.13 -40.99
C VAL A 450 -13.71 17.46 -41.18
N ASN A 451 -14.58 17.87 -40.27
CA ASN A 451 -15.25 19.18 -40.33
C ASN A 451 -14.40 20.27 -39.65
N ASN A 452 -14.48 21.51 -40.14
CA ASN A 452 -13.72 22.65 -39.59
C ASN A 452 -14.12 22.99 -38.14
N ASN A 453 -15.39 22.76 -37.78
CA ASN A 453 -15.96 22.96 -36.44
C ASN A 453 -15.58 21.86 -35.42
N GLY A 454 -14.59 21.01 -35.72
CA GLY A 454 -13.92 20.16 -34.72
C GLY A 454 -14.51 18.76 -34.48
N HIS A 455 -15.43 18.30 -35.32
CA HIS A 455 -15.96 16.94 -35.33
C HIS A 455 -15.57 16.15 -36.59
N LEU A 456 -15.60 14.82 -36.45
CA LEU A 456 -15.38 13.84 -37.52
C LEU A 456 -16.68 13.09 -37.80
N THR A 457 -16.92 12.74 -39.07
CA THR A 457 -18.09 11.96 -39.49
C THR A 457 -17.71 10.92 -40.56
N PHE A 458 -18.41 9.77 -40.60
CA PHE A 458 -18.00 8.65 -41.44
C PHE A 458 -18.75 8.50 -42.79
N ASN A 459 -20.08 8.57 -42.78
CA ASN A 459 -20.89 8.27 -43.97
C ASN A 459 -20.88 9.40 -45.03
N GLN A 460 -21.03 10.63 -44.57
CA GLN A 460 -21.24 11.84 -45.37
C GLN A 460 -20.62 13.06 -44.63
N PRO A 461 -20.23 14.13 -45.34
CA PRO A 461 -19.75 15.35 -44.70
C PRO A 461 -20.88 16.02 -43.89
N SER A 462 -20.53 16.66 -42.78
CA SER A 462 -21.42 17.54 -42.01
C SER A 462 -21.16 19.00 -42.36
N SER A 463 -22.15 19.87 -42.14
CA SER A 463 -22.06 21.33 -42.24
C SER A 463 -22.61 22.05 -40.99
N ALA A 464 -22.54 21.39 -39.83
CA ALA A 464 -23.16 21.88 -38.60
C ALA A 464 -22.12 22.55 -37.67
N TYR A 465 -22.28 23.86 -37.44
CA TYR A 465 -21.43 24.67 -36.57
C TYR A 465 -21.81 24.62 -35.08
N THR A 466 -23.11 24.48 -34.79
CA THR A 466 -23.60 24.32 -33.41
C THR A 466 -23.66 22.84 -33.05
N PRO A 467 -23.00 22.40 -31.96
CA PRO A 467 -23.10 21.02 -31.50
C PRO A 467 -24.51 20.67 -31.01
N TYR A 468 -24.89 19.40 -31.20
CA TYR A 468 -26.01 18.79 -30.51
C TYR A 468 -25.49 18.13 -29.23
N SER A 469 -26.17 18.34 -28.10
CA SER A 469 -25.82 17.66 -26.84
C SER A 469 -26.01 16.15 -26.97
N PHE A 470 -25.00 15.36 -26.62
CA PHE A 470 -25.13 13.90 -26.64
C PHE A 470 -25.91 13.41 -25.40
N PRO A 471 -26.88 12.47 -25.53
CA PRO A 471 -27.24 11.70 -26.73
C PRO A 471 -28.18 12.48 -27.68
N ALA A 472 -27.71 12.77 -28.89
CA ALA A 472 -28.45 13.55 -29.89
C ALA A 472 -29.45 12.71 -30.71
N LYS A 473 -29.37 11.38 -30.61
CA LYS A 473 -30.14 10.39 -31.38
C LYS A 473 -30.04 10.59 -32.90
N GLY A 474 -28.88 11.07 -33.37
CA GLY A 474 -28.65 11.42 -34.77
C GLY A 474 -28.69 10.22 -35.72
N SER A 475 -28.84 10.52 -37.02
CA SER A 475 -28.83 9.53 -38.12
C SER A 475 -27.43 9.13 -38.60
N GLN A 476 -26.38 9.52 -37.88
CA GLN A 476 -24.99 9.36 -38.29
C GLN A 476 -24.05 9.21 -37.09
N ASP A 477 -22.99 8.41 -37.26
CA ASP A 477 -21.90 8.26 -36.30
C ASP A 477 -20.96 9.49 -36.33
N ILE A 478 -20.71 10.08 -35.17
CA ILE A 478 -19.95 11.33 -34.96
C ILE A 478 -18.90 11.14 -33.87
N ILE A 479 -17.69 11.69 -34.09
CA ILE A 479 -16.67 11.87 -33.06
C ILE A 479 -16.42 13.38 -32.90
N ALA A 480 -16.85 13.97 -31.80
CA ALA A 480 -16.59 15.37 -31.47
C ALA A 480 -15.23 15.47 -30.76
N GLY A 481 -14.19 15.93 -31.47
CA GLY A 481 -12.90 16.22 -30.84
C GLY A 481 -13.04 17.43 -29.91
N LEU A 482 -13.53 18.53 -30.48
CA LEU A 482 -13.98 19.72 -29.76
C LEU A 482 -15.00 20.44 -30.65
N TRP A 483 -16.25 19.98 -30.64
CA TRP A 483 -17.28 20.48 -31.55
C TRP A 483 -17.85 21.81 -31.06
N THR A 484 -17.53 22.89 -31.76
CA THR A 484 -18.07 24.24 -31.56
C THR A 484 -17.87 25.07 -32.83
N ASN A 485 -18.44 26.26 -32.91
CA ASN A 485 -18.25 27.15 -34.06
C ASN A 485 -16.80 27.67 -34.09
N LEU A 486 -15.98 27.17 -35.04
CA LEU A 486 -14.53 27.40 -35.17
C LEU A 486 -14.15 27.94 -36.55
N ASP A 487 -13.99 29.26 -36.68
CA ASP A 487 -13.50 29.89 -37.91
C ASP A 487 -12.01 29.59 -38.15
N ASN A 488 -11.69 28.83 -39.20
CA ASN A 488 -10.31 28.50 -39.56
C ASN A 488 -9.66 29.49 -40.57
N ARG A 489 -10.37 30.54 -40.98
CA ARG A 489 -9.91 31.60 -41.90
C ARG A 489 -9.16 32.71 -41.16
N VAL A 490 -9.53 32.97 -39.91
CA VAL A 490 -9.11 34.15 -39.13
C VAL A 490 -8.25 33.72 -37.94
N LYS A 491 -7.07 34.31 -37.77
CA LYS A 491 -6.40 34.31 -36.45
C LYS A 491 -7.17 35.27 -35.55
N GLY A 492 -7.79 34.75 -34.49
CA GLY A 492 -8.67 35.51 -33.61
C GLY A 492 -8.04 36.81 -33.08
N PHE A 493 -8.85 37.86 -32.96
CA PHE A 493 -8.42 39.21 -32.53
C PHE A 493 -8.00 39.32 -31.05
N ILE A 494 -7.98 38.20 -30.32
CA ILE A 494 -7.59 38.10 -28.91
C ILE A 494 -6.72 36.84 -28.75
N SER A 495 -5.69 36.90 -27.92
CA SER A 495 -4.55 35.96 -27.87
C SER A 495 -4.86 34.60 -27.19
N ALA A 496 -5.82 33.84 -27.70
CA ALA A 496 -6.12 32.49 -27.24
C ALA A 496 -6.17 31.52 -28.42
N GLU A 497 -5.10 30.75 -28.64
CA GLU A 497 -5.05 29.69 -29.64
C GLU A 497 -5.65 28.39 -29.05
N THR A 498 -6.56 27.73 -29.78
CA THR A 498 -7.17 26.46 -29.38
C THR A 498 -6.48 25.29 -30.08
N SER A 499 -5.99 24.32 -29.29
CA SER A 499 -5.29 23.13 -29.77
C SER A 499 -5.91 21.85 -29.22
N PHE A 500 -6.37 20.97 -30.10
CA PHE A 500 -6.83 19.62 -29.78
C PHE A 500 -6.49 18.66 -30.93
N GLN A 501 -6.53 17.35 -30.67
CA GLN A 501 -6.24 16.31 -31.66
C GLN A 501 -7.06 15.07 -31.39
N VAL A 502 -7.69 14.52 -32.43
CA VAL A 502 -8.28 13.18 -32.43
C VAL A 502 -7.33 12.23 -33.14
N VAL A 503 -7.02 11.08 -32.53
CA VAL A 503 -6.17 10.03 -33.11
C VAL A 503 -6.98 8.74 -33.19
N LEU A 504 -7.19 8.25 -34.41
CA LEU A 504 -7.84 6.96 -34.66
C LEU A 504 -6.76 5.88 -34.81
N MET A 505 -6.87 4.81 -34.03
CA MET A 505 -5.94 3.68 -34.07
C MET A 505 -6.72 2.40 -34.37
N SER A 506 -6.25 1.62 -35.34
CA SER A 506 -6.82 0.31 -35.70
C SER A 506 -5.76 -0.78 -35.67
N GLY A 507 -6.14 -1.99 -35.29
CA GLY A 507 -5.33 -3.19 -35.24
C GLY A 507 -6.19 -4.44 -35.42
N SER A 508 -5.57 -5.61 -35.52
CA SER A 508 -6.20 -6.84 -36.02
C SER A 508 -7.51 -7.28 -35.33
N ASN A 509 -7.72 -6.92 -34.06
CA ASN A 509 -8.97 -7.17 -33.32
C ASN A 509 -9.44 -5.94 -32.51
N TYR A 510 -8.81 -4.78 -32.65
CA TYR A 510 -8.98 -3.65 -31.73
C TYR A 510 -9.00 -2.30 -32.45
N SER A 511 -9.75 -1.34 -31.91
CA SER A 511 -9.85 0.02 -32.42
C SER A 511 -10.01 0.98 -31.26
N PHE A 512 -9.30 2.11 -31.32
CA PHE A 512 -9.28 3.10 -30.26
C PHE A 512 -9.37 4.52 -30.82
N ILE A 513 -10.02 5.39 -30.05
CA ILE A 513 -9.95 6.84 -30.22
C ILE A 513 -9.10 7.38 -29.07
N LEU A 514 -8.12 8.21 -29.40
CA LEU A 514 -7.50 9.12 -28.46
C LEU A 514 -7.99 10.54 -28.73
N MET A 515 -8.31 11.29 -27.68
CA MET A 515 -8.50 12.74 -27.75
C MET A 515 -7.45 13.38 -26.86
N ASN A 516 -6.66 14.28 -27.42
CA ASN A 516 -5.65 15.06 -26.73
C ASN A 516 -6.08 16.52 -26.73
N TYR A 517 -6.01 17.19 -25.58
CA TYR A 517 -6.32 18.59 -25.38
C TYR A 517 -5.07 19.34 -24.93
N GLY A 518 -4.68 20.35 -25.70
CA GLY A 518 -3.72 21.36 -25.29
C GLY A 518 -4.46 22.54 -24.67
N ASP A 519 -3.95 23.74 -24.86
CA ASP A 519 -4.67 24.95 -24.47
C ASP A 519 -5.94 25.13 -25.33
N ILE A 520 -7.05 25.53 -24.70
CA ILE A 520 -8.34 25.76 -25.35
C ILE A 520 -8.84 27.14 -24.92
N ALA A 521 -9.19 27.98 -25.88
CA ALA A 521 -9.84 29.25 -25.63
C ALA A 521 -11.22 29.05 -25.01
N VAL A 522 -11.53 29.79 -23.94
CA VAL A 522 -12.90 29.89 -23.40
C VAL A 522 -13.78 30.53 -24.46
N THR A 523 -14.83 29.83 -24.89
CA THR A 523 -15.77 30.33 -25.91
C THR A 523 -17.10 30.74 -25.26
N GLY A 524 -17.79 31.70 -25.87
CA GLY A 524 -19.20 32.01 -25.57
C GLY A 524 -20.19 31.13 -26.34
N ASN A 525 -19.70 30.15 -27.11
CA ASN A 525 -20.49 29.27 -27.96
C ASN A 525 -20.82 27.96 -27.20
N PRO A 526 -21.88 27.24 -27.58
CA PRO A 526 -22.05 25.85 -27.17
C PRO A 526 -20.85 25.00 -27.63
N VAL A 527 -20.40 24.07 -26.77
CA VAL A 527 -19.30 23.14 -27.06
C VAL A 527 -19.75 21.72 -26.70
N GLU A 528 -19.30 20.72 -27.46
CA GLU A 528 -19.45 19.31 -27.12
C GLU A 528 -18.17 18.53 -27.45
N ALA A 529 -17.84 17.50 -26.66
CA ALA A 529 -16.64 16.67 -26.89
C ALA A 529 -16.85 15.24 -26.38
N GLY A 530 -16.42 14.26 -27.18
CA GLY A 530 -16.75 12.85 -27.00
C GLY A 530 -17.24 12.23 -28.31
N TYR A 531 -18.24 11.35 -28.24
CA TYR A 531 -18.78 10.68 -29.43
C TYR A 531 -20.26 10.29 -29.27
N ASP A 532 -20.94 10.09 -30.40
CA ASP A 532 -22.32 9.63 -30.46
C ASP A 532 -22.53 8.79 -31.74
N THR A 533 -23.18 7.63 -31.61
CA THR A 533 -23.49 6.74 -32.74
C THR A 533 -24.93 6.93 -33.23
N ILE A 534 -25.27 6.34 -34.38
CA ILE A 534 -26.63 6.31 -34.92
C ILE A 534 -27.65 5.90 -33.84
N ASN A 535 -28.71 6.71 -33.70
CA ASN A 535 -29.76 6.62 -32.68
C ASN A 535 -29.26 6.69 -31.22
N SER A 536 -28.06 7.21 -30.98
CA SER A 536 -27.34 7.18 -29.70
C SER A 536 -27.27 5.80 -29.06
N THR A 537 -27.02 4.79 -29.90
CA THR A 537 -26.86 3.40 -29.47
C THR A 537 -25.63 3.22 -28.56
N ASN A 538 -24.60 4.05 -28.74
CA ASN A 538 -23.48 4.27 -27.83
C ASN A 538 -23.09 5.76 -27.90
N TYR A 539 -22.84 6.39 -26.76
CA TYR A 539 -22.35 7.77 -26.72
C TYR A 539 -21.46 7.98 -25.48
N PHE A 540 -20.69 9.07 -25.48
CA PHE A 540 -19.96 9.56 -24.32
C PHE A 540 -19.79 11.08 -24.42
N VAL A 541 -19.95 11.76 -23.29
CA VAL A 541 -19.71 13.20 -23.10
C VAL A 541 -18.51 13.34 -22.17
N ILE A 542 -17.49 14.09 -22.57
CA ILE A 542 -16.32 14.33 -21.73
C ILE A 542 -16.70 15.33 -20.62
N PRO A 543 -16.54 14.99 -19.32
CA PRO A 543 -16.90 15.89 -18.23
C PRO A 543 -16.21 17.27 -18.36
N GLY A 544 -17.03 18.31 -18.46
CA GLY A 544 -16.60 19.69 -18.70
C GLY A 544 -16.72 20.18 -20.15
N SER A 545 -17.08 19.32 -21.13
CA SER A 545 -17.28 19.73 -22.53
C SER A 545 -18.46 20.69 -22.71
N VAL A 546 -19.59 20.38 -22.08
CA VAL A 546 -20.90 20.99 -22.35
C VAL A 546 -21.08 22.44 -21.88
N ASN A 547 -20.07 23.05 -21.26
CA ASN A 547 -20.13 24.42 -20.75
C ASN A 547 -18.83 25.17 -21.10
N GLY A 548 -18.92 26.12 -22.04
CA GLY A 548 -17.79 26.90 -22.54
C GLY A 548 -16.98 27.62 -21.46
N SER A 549 -17.59 27.97 -20.31
CA SER A 549 -16.89 28.58 -19.17
C SER A 549 -15.91 27.66 -18.44
N PHE A 550 -15.99 26.33 -18.63
CA PHE A 550 -15.09 25.33 -18.04
C PHE A 550 -14.25 24.57 -19.08
N ILE A 551 -14.38 24.87 -20.38
CA ILE A 551 -13.76 24.09 -21.45
C ILE A 551 -12.22 24.05 -21.38
N SER A 552 -11.61 25.10 -20.83
CA SER A 552 -10.17 25.18 -20.58
C SER A 552 -9.66 24.09 -19.62
N ASN A 553 -10.52 23.49 -18.80
CA ASN A 553 -10.16 22.36 -17.93
C ASN A 553 -10.01 21.03 -18.66
N LEU A 554 -10.40 20.92 -19.95
CA LEU A 554 -10.16 19.69 -20.72
C LEU A 554 -8.68 19.34 -20.80
N ARG A 555 -7.78 20.33 -20.84
CA ARG A 555 -6.31 20.17 -20.77
C ARG A 555 -5.81 19.49 -19.48
N ASN A 556 -6.65 19.47 -18.44
CA ASN A 556 -6.35 18.91 -17.12
C ASN A 556 -7.11 17.60 -16.85
N SER A 557 -8.12 17.25 -17.66
CA SER A 557 -8.98 16.07 -17.44
C SER A 557 -8.46 14.82 -18.16
N SER A 558 -8.81 13.63 -17.65
CA SER A 558 -8.37 12.34 -18.22
C SER A 558 -9.20 11.16 -17.71
N ASN A 559 -9.29 10.09 -18.50
CA ASN A 559 -9.70 8.75 -18.03
C ASN A 559 -8.55 7.73 -18.01
N VAL A 560 -7.31 8.15 -18.30
CA VAL A 560 -6.10 7.32 -18.33
C VAL A 560 -4.96 7.87 -17.47
N ASN A 561 -5.29 8.79 -16.54
CA ASN A 561 -4.34 9.46 -15.64
C ASN A 561 -3.19 10.19 -16.36
N VAL A 562 -3.46 10.72 -17.56
CA VAL A 562 -2.55 11.61 -18.32
C VAL A 562 -3.33 12.90 -18.60
N PRO A 563 -2.99 14.05 -17.97
CA PRO A 563 -3.72 15.30 -18.13
C PRO A 563 -3.92 15.67 -19.60
N GLY A 564 -5.14 16.06 -19.96
CA GLY A 564 -5.53 16.43 -21.31
C GLY A 564 -5.85 15.24 -22.23
N ARG A 565 -5.64 14.00 -21.79
CA ARG A 565 -5.76 12.81 -22.65
C ARG A 565 -6.93 11.93 -22.24
N TRP A 566 -7.81 11.68 -23.21
CA TRP A 566 -8.90 10.72 -23.13
C TRP A 566 -8.67 9.56 -24.11
N ALA A 567 -8.95 8.34 -23.68
CA ALA A 567 -8.82 7.14 -24.49
C ALA A 567 -10.10 6.30 -24.44
N PHE A 568 -10.59 5.90 -25.61
CA PHE A 568 -11.81 5.10 -25.76
C PHE A 568 -11.51 3.88 -26.61
N ARG A 569 -11.88 2.68 -26.15
CA ARG A 569 -11.87 1.46 -26.97
C ARG A 569 -13.21 1.33 -27.69
N VAL A 570 -13.19 1.16 -29.00
CA VAL A 570 -14.39 1.28 -29.86
C VAL A 570 -14.57 0.15 -30.87
N ASP A 571 -13.69 -0.87 -30.91
CA ASP A 571 -13.86 -2.03 -31.81
C ASP A 571 -15.17 -2.80 -31.58
N SER A 572 -15.35 -3.32 -30.37
CA SER A 572 -16.59 -3.99 -29.99
C SER A 572 -17.78 -3.08 -30.20
N ILE A 573 -18.92 -3.64 -30.61
CA ILE A 573 -20.22 -3.17 -30.12
C ILE A 573 -20.07 -3.17 -28.59
N LEU A 574 -19.77 -2.02 -27.99
CA LEU A 574 -19.29 -2.00 -26.62
C LEU A 574 -20.37 -2.61 -25.75
N SER A 575 -20.03 -3.72 -25.10
CA SER A 575 -20.94 -4.35 -24.16
C SER A 575 -21.46 -3.29 -23.19
N LYS A 576 -22.77 -3.28 -22.94
CA LYS A 576 -23.40 -2.49 -21.88
C LYS A 576 -22.85 -2.96 -20.53
N ASN A 577 -21.63 -2.53 -20.24
CA ASN A 577 -20.85 -2.94 -19.09
C ASN A 577 -20.81 -1.73 -18.16
N PRO A 578 -21.80 -1.61 -17.26
CA PRO A 578 -21.99 -0.40 -16.47
C PRO A 578 -20.82 -0.13 -15.52
N CYS A 579 -19.90 -1.07 -15.35
CA CYS A 579 -18.64 -0.87 -14.66
C CYS A 579 -17.74 0.21 -15.26
N TYR A 580 -17.93 0.56 -16.54
CA TYR A 580 -17.13 1.58 -17.24
C TYR A 580 -18.01 2.68 -17.88
N ASN A 581 -19.32 2.66 -17.64
CA ASN A 581 -20.27 3.64 -18.13
C ASN A 581 -21.37 3.83 -17.07
N TYR A 582 -21.17 4.81 -16.19
CA TYR A 582 -22.01 5.11 -15.05
C TYR A 582 -21.91 6.59 -14.64
N THR A 583 -22.98 7.10 -14.03
CA THR A 583 -23.05 8.40 -13.36
C THR A 583 -22.53 8.28 -11.93
N VAL A 584 -21.79 9.28 -11.44
CA VAL A 584 -21.39 9.35 -10.03
C VAL A 584 -22.52 9.95 -9.20
N LEU A 585 -22.84 9.32 -8.07
CA LEU A 585 -23.81 9.83 -7.09
C LEU A 585 -23.12 9.94 -5.72
N ASP A 586 -22.63 11.14 -5.41
CA ASP A 586 -21.93 11.48 -4.16
C ASP A 586 -22.80 12.45 -3.34
N ASP A 587 -23.86 11.89 -2.73
CA ASP A 587 -24.87 12.60 -1.95
C ASP A 587 -24.63 12.29 -0.46
N PRO A 588 -23.93 13.13 0.32
CA PRO A 588 -23.51 12.76 1.69
C PRO A 588 -24.67 12.40 2.61
N TRP A 589 -25.85 13.00 2.38
CA TRP A 589 -27.08 12.77 3.14
C TRP A 589 -27.59 11.31 3.05
N ARG A 590 -27.19 10.54 2.03
CA ARG A 590 -27.56 9.11 1.88
C ARG A 590 -26.87 8.17 2.86
N SER A 591 -25.90 8.65 3.65
CA SER A 591 -25.24 7.82 4.67
C SER A 591 -26.22 7.41 5.78
N PRO A 592 -26.22 6.14 6.24
CA PRO A 592 -26.97 5.73 7.42
C PRO A 592 -26.70 6.57 8.67
N ASP A 593 -25.48 7.12 8.79
CA ASP A 593 -25.09 8.04 9.87
C ASP A 593 -26.00 9.29 9.98
N ASN A 594 -26.61 9.71 8.85
CA ASN A 594 -27.46 10.90 8.78
C ASN A 594 -28.90 10.56 9.17
N GLN A 595 -29.14 10.52 10.48
CA GLN A 595 -30.47 10.50 11.06
C GLN A 595 -31.19 11.82 10.77
N SER A 596 -32.37 11.74 10.16
CA SER A 596 -33.28 12.85 9.93
C SER A 596 -33.82 13.34 11.28
N PRO A 597 -33.50 14.58 11.72
CA PRO A 597 -34.01 15.09 12.99
C PRO A 597 -35.53 15.26 12.88
N TYR A 598 -36.27 14.70 13.84
CA TYR A 598 -37.68 15.01 13.99
C TYR A 598 -37.87 16.51 14.25
N ILE A 599 -38.98 17.06 13.75
CA ILE A 599 -39.41 18.47 13.81
C ILE A 599 -38.81 19.37 12.70
N GLY A 600 -39.64 19.66 11.68
CA GLY A 600 -39.66 21.00 11.06
C GLY A 600 -39.41 21.11 9.55
N TYR A 601 -38.59 20.26 8.94
CA TYR A 601 -38.10 20.46 7.57
C TYR A 601 -38.32 19.27 6.63
N THR A 602 -38.18 19.51 5.32
CA THR A 602 -38.54 18.57 4.25
C THR A 602 -37.60 17.36 4.16
N TYR A 603 -38.15 16.16 4.37
CA TYR A 603 -37.48 14.88 4.15
C TYR A 603 -36.97 14.73 2.70
N LEU A 604 -35.79 14.12 2.54
CA LEU A 604 -35.23 13.81 1.23
C LEU A 604 -35.84 12.53 0.67
N ARG A 605 -36.04 12.48 -0.65
CA ARG A 605 -36.82 11.43 -1.32
C ARG A 605 -36.45 11.30 -2.80
N ASP A 606 -36.34 10.06 -3.26
CA ASP A 606 -35.91 9.74 -4.64
C ASP A 606 -37.07 9.55 -5.62
N ASN A 607 -38.32 9.69 -5.17
CA ASN A 607 -39.52 9.56 -6.00
C ASN A 607 -39.63 10.66 -7.08
N ASN A 608 -38.96 11.80 -6.86
CA ASN A 608 -38.92 12.93 -7.80
C ASN A 608 -37.66 12.90 -8.70
N VAL A 609 -36.77 11.92 -8.55
CA VAL A 609 -35.53 11.81 -9.34
C VAL A 609 -35.80 11.01 -10.61
N ASN A 610 -35.39 11.57 -11.76
CA ASN A 610 -35.44 10.90 -13.06
C ASN A 610 -34.24 9.97 -13.23
N TRP A 611 -34.37 8.73 -12.76
CA TRP A 611 -33.32 7.71 -12.83
C TRP A 611 -33.13 7.21 -14.26
N VAL A 612 -31.97 7.48 -14.85
CA VAL A 612 -31.63 7.09 -16.23
C VAL A 612 -30.21 6.49 -16.27
N GLY A 613 -30.12 5.21 -16.59
CA GLY A 613 -28.86 4.49 -16.71
C GLY A 613 -28.32 4.00 -15.36
N TRP A 614 -27.00 3.88 -15.28
CA TRP A 614 -26.30 3.22 -14.18
C TRP A 614 -25.56 4.22 -13.31
N TYR A 615 -25.53 3.98 -12.01
CA TYR A 615 -25.00 4.89 -11.01
C TYR A 615 -23.97 4.18 -10.13
N ARG A 616 -22.90 4.90 -9.73
CA ARG A 616 -21.93 4.47 -8.72
C ARG A 616 -22.04 5.37 -7.50
N LEU A 617 -22.20 4.76 -6.33
CA LEU A 617 -22.37 5.46 -5.06
C LEU A 617 -21.04 5.90 -4.46
N PHE A 618 -21.06 7.10 -3.89
CA PHE A 618 -20.02 7.67 -3.05
C PHE A 618 -20.65 8.41 -1.85
N ILE A 619 -19.86 8.67 -0.82
CA ILE A 619 -20.19 9.55 0.31
C ILE A 619 -18.93 10.36 0.66
N ASN A 620 -18.96 11.67 0.43
CA ASN A 620 -17.83 12.59 0.63
C ASN A 620 -16.55 12.15 -0.12
N GLY A 621 -16.68 11.83 -1.40
CA GLY A 621 -15.60 11.34 -2.26
C GLY A 621 -15.12 9.91 -1.97
N GLN A 622 -15.60 9.27 -0.90
CA GLN A 622 -15.26 7.89 -0.55
C GLN A 622 -16.23 6.94 -1.26
N SER A 623 -15.71 5.85 -1.87
CA SER A 623 -16.56 4.86 -2.54
C SER A 623 -17.58 4.27 -1.56
N ALA A 624 -18.82 4.08 -2.02
CA ALA A 624 -19.92 3.56 -1.22
C ALA A 624 -20.65 2.43 -1.97
N GLN A 625 -21.57 1.77 -1.25
CA GLN A 625 -22.47 0.75 -1.78
C GLN A 625 -23.86 0.89 -1.16
N MET A 626 -24.90 0.41 -1.83
CA MET A 626 -26.24 0.34 -1.24
C MET A 626 -26.24 -0.76 -0.17
N PRO A 627 -26.71 -0.53 1.06
CA PRO A 627 -26.65 -1.55 2.11
C PRO A 627 -27.49 -2.79 1.74
N ASP A 628 -26.89 -3.98 1.88
CA ASP A 628 -27.55 -5.30 1.75
C ASP A 628 -27.95 -5.89 3.11
N THR A 629 -28.10 -5.01 4.11
CA THR A 629 -28.65 -5.28 5.44
C THR A 629 -29.62 -4.18 5.82
N CYS A 630 -30.61 -4.51 6.65
CA CYS A 630 -31.60 -3.56 7.17
C CYS A 630 -30.93 -2.32 7.77
N VAL A 631 -31.48 -1.15 7.42
CA VAL A 631 -31.10 0.17 7.94
C VAL A 631 -32.23 0.65 8.84
N ASP A 632 -31.91 1.24 9.99
CA ASP A 632 -32.90 1.73 10.95
C ASP A 632 -33.70 2.91 10.40
N GLU A 633 -34.96 3.06 10.83
CA GLU A 633 -35.85 4.15 10.43
C GLU A 633 -35.26 5.55 10.71
N TYR A 634 -35.69 6.54 9.93
CA TYR A 634 -35.17 7.93 9.92
C TYR A 634 -33.70 8.10 9.45
N SER A 635 -32.99 7.04 9.08
CA SER A 635 -31.62 7.11 8.54
C SER A 635 -31.57 7.61 7.08
N CYS A 636 -30.37 7.89 6.57
CA CYS A 636 -30.14 8.29 5.16
C CYS A 636 -30.90 9.55 4.73
N GLY A 637 -31.15 10.49 5.66
CA GLY A 637 -31.87 11.75 5.39
C GLY A 637 -33.33 11.60 5.00
N THR A 638 -33.94 10.43 5.20
CA THR A 638 -35.31 10.09 4.79
C THR A 638 -36.08 9.40 5.91
N ASN A 639 -37.41 9.31 5.78
CA ASN A 639 -38.24 8.66 6.81
C ASN A 639 -38.11 7.13 6.77
N ALA A 640 -38.23 6.57 5.57
CA ALA A 640 -38.27 5.13 5.35
C ALA A 640 -37.12 4.71 4.40
N PRO A 641 -35.91 4.46 4.93
CA PRO A 641 -34.70 4.21 4.13
C PRO A 641 -34.80 2.93 3.30
N LEU A 642 -34.29 2.96 2.07
CA LEU A 642 -34.27 1.82 1.16
C LEU A 642 -32.95 1.06 1.21
N TRP A 643 -33.06 -0.26 1.34
CA TRP A 643 -31.94 -1.22 1.44
C TRP A 643 -32.26 -2.50 0.63
N MET A 644 -31.24 -3.30 0.29
CA MET A 644 -31.41 -4.55 -0.48
C MET A 644 -31.54 -5.76 0.44
N ASN A 645 -32.53 -6.62 0.23
CA ASN A 645 -32.68 -7.86 1.01
C ASN A 645 -31.73 -9.01 0.60
N GLU A 646 -30.93 -8.79 -0.45
CA GLU A 646 -30.11 -9.79 -1.12
C GLU A 646 -28.67 -9.27 -1.27
N ALA A 647 -27.69 -10.13 -1.01
CA ALA A 647 -26.28 -9.78 -1.11
C ALA A 647 -25.87 -9.35 -2.53
N HIS A 648 -24.87 -8.46 -2.61
CA HIS A 648 -24.30 -8.01 -3.88
C HIS A 648 -23.79 -9.17 -4.77
N PRO A 649 -23.84 -9.02 -6.12
CA PRO A 649 -23.27 -9.99 -7.06
C PRO A 649 -21.73 -10.12 -6.93
N ALA A 650 -21.16 -11.22 -7.42
CA ALA A 650 -19.73 -11.35 -7.69
C ALA A 650 -19.36 -10.74 -9.07
N VAL A 651 -18.07 -10.46 -9.31
CA VAL A 651 -17.59 -9.88 -10.60
C VAL A 651 -17.78 -10.85 -11.77
N GLU A 652 -17.86 -12.16 -11.49
CA GLU A 652 -18.20 -13.22 -12.45
C GLU A 652 -19.72 -13.36 -12.71
N ASP A 653 -20.57 -12.82 -11.81
CA ASP A 653 -21.99 -12.69 -12.10
C ASP A 653 -22.22 -11.60 -13.15
N LYS A 654 -23.27 -11.79 -13.95
CA LYS A 654 -23.71 -10.78 -14.93
C LYS A 654 -24.47 -9.67 -14.19
N VAL A 655 -25.18 -8.82 -14.95
CA VAL A 655 -26.20 -7.96 -14.34
C VAL A 655 -27.23 -8.85 -13.63
N VAL A 656 -27.44 -8.62 -12.33
CA VAL A 656 -28.48 -9.26 -11.52
C VAL A 656 -29.58 -8.26 -11.19
N THR A 657 -30.79 -8.76 -10.93
CA THR A 657 -31.87 -7.96 -10.33
C THR A 657 -31.82 -8.16 -8.81
N ARG A 658 -32.16 -7.12 -8.04
CA ARG A 658 -32.22 -7.13 -6.57
C ARG A 658 -33.52 -6.48 -6.09
N HIS A 659 -34.17 -7.11 -5.11
CA HIS A 659 -35.33 -6.52 -4.47
C HIS A 659 -34.88 -5.48 -3.42
N VAL A 660 -35.70 -4.45 -3.25
CA VAL A 660 -35.42 -3.30 -2.38
C VAL A 660 -36.61 -3.12 -1.45
N TYR A 661 -36.33 -2.92 -0.16
CA TYR A 661 -37.34 -2.76 0.87
C TYR A 661 -37.11 -1.48 1.68
N SER A 662 -38.18 -0.94 2.25
CA SER A 662 -38.14 0.16 3.21
C SER A 662 -38.22 -0.34 4.65
N THR A 663 -37.53 0.36 5.56
CA THR A 663 -37.73 0.17 7.02
C THR A 663 -38.71 1.20 7.57
N TRP A 664 -39.70 0.74 8.35
CA TRP A 664 -40.62 1.62 9.10
C TRP A 664 -41.32 0.86 10.24
N GLY A 665 -41.59 1.53 11.36
CA GLY A 665 -42.19 0.95 12.56
C GLY A 665 -41.36 -0.18 13.18
N ASN A 666 -40.03 -0.05 13.16
CA ASN A 666 -39.06 -1.13 13.47
C ASN A 666 -39.23 -2.41 12.61
N ARG A 667 -39.79 -2.32 11.40
CA ARG A 667 -39.92 -3.44 10.45
C ARG A 667 -39.06 -3.20 9.22
N CYS A 668 -38.02 -4.02 9.05
CA CYS A 668 -37.10 -3.97 7.90
C CYS A 668 -37.74 -4.26 6.54
N TYR A 669 -38.89 -4.96 6.53
CA TYR A 669 -39.65 -5.33 5.33
C TYR A 669 -41.02 -4.67 5.38
N PHE A 670 -41.07 -3.33 5.50
CA PHE A 670 -42.33 -2.60 5.64
C PHE A 670 -43.07 -2.52 4.30
N GLU A 671 -42.45 -1.90 3.29
CA GLU A 671 -42.93 -1.91 1.91
C GLU A 671 -41.81 -2.39 0.98
N GLN A 672 -42.21 -3.08 -0.10
CA GLN A 672 -41.31 -3.44 -1.19
C GLN A 672 -41.32 -2.31 -2.23
N SER A 673 -40.13 -1.83 -2.62
CA SER A 673 -39.97 -0.87 -3.71
C SER A 673 -39.79 -1.59 -5.06
N ASN A 674 -39.73 -0.82 -6.14
CA ASN A 674 -39.37 -1.33 -7.46
C ASN A 674 -37.96 -1.98 -7.41
N PRO A 675 -37.77 -3.18 -7.98
CA PRO A 675 -36.47 -3.84 -7.96
C PRO A 675 -35.48 -3.13 -8.88
N ILE A 676 -34.22 -3.07 -8.44
CA ILE A 676 -33.12 -2.43 -9.17
C ILE A 676 -32.26 -3.47 -9.86
N LYS A 677 -31.43 -3.07 -10.84
CA LYS A 677 -30.36 -3.93 -11.35
C LYS A 677 -29.02 -3.56 -10.73
N VAL A 678 -28.19 -4.56 -10.46
CA VAL A 678 -26.87 -4.40 -9.83
C VAL A 678 -25.83 -5.15 -10.63
N LYS A 679 -24.61 -4.61 -10.70
CA LYS A 679 -23.44 -5.32 -11.22
C LYS A 679 -22.20 -5.06 -10.37
N ALA A 680 -21.40 -6.10 -10.16
CA ALA A 680 -20.08 -5.99 -9.55
C ALA A 680 -19.00 -5.75 -10.60
N CYS A 681 -17.97 -5.01 -10.21
CA CYS A 681 -17.00 -4.45 -11.14
C CYS A 681 -15.54 -4.74 -10.75
N PRO A 682 -14.65 -4.97 -11.74
CA PRO A 682 -13.21 -5.01 -11.52
C PRO A 682 -12.74 -3.72 -10.82
N GLY A 683 -12.08 -3.86 -9.67
CA GLY A 683 -11.77 -2.75 -8.77
C GLY A 683 -12.62 -2.67 -7.49
N ASN A 684 -13.40 -3.72 -7.17
CA ASN A 684 -14.14 -3.86 -5.90
C ASN A 684 -15.14 -2.72 -5.62
N TYR A 685 -16.00 -2.45 -6.60
CA TYR A 685 -17.17 -1.58 -6.45
C TYR A 685 -18.37 -2.17 -7.20
N TYR A 686 -19.54 -1.59 -6.93
CA TYR A 686 -20.81 -1.94 -7.56
C TYR A 686 -21.37 -0.74 -8.32
N VAL A 687 -22.23 -1.04 -9.29
CA VAL A 687 -23.01 -0.08 -10.04
C VAL A 687 -24.47 -0.52 -10.07
N TYR A 688 -25.38 0.44 -10.04
CA TYR A 688 -26.81 0.25 -9.81
C TYR A 688 -27.63 0.93 -10.90
N GLU A 689 -28.51 0.19 -11.56
CA GLU A 689 -29.58 0.74 -12.41
C GLU A 689 -30.77 1.01 -11.48
N PHE A 690 -30.72 2.16 -10.82
CA PHE A 690 -31.82 2.65 -9.97
C PHE A 690 -33.05 2.97 -10.82
N VAL A 691 -34.21 2.91 -10.18
CA VAL A 691 -35.52 3.24 -10.75
C VAL A 691 -36.32 4.05 -9.74
N THR A 692 -37.32 4.81 -10.18
CA THR A 692 -38.17 5.61 -9.29
C THR A 692 -38.84 4.71 -8.23
N PRO A 693 -38.67 4.98 -6.92
CA PRO A 693 -39.32 4.22 -5.86
C PRO A 693 -40.86 4.29 -5.90
N ILE A 694 -41.51 3.31 -5.28
CA ILE A 694 -42.99 3.21 -5.24
C ILE A 694 -43.61 4.24 -4.28
N CYS A 695 -42.95 4.53 -3.16
CA CYS A 695 -43.47 5.37 -2.08
C CYS A 695 -42.91 6.81 -2.13
N CYS A 696 -43.59 7.77 -1.49
CA CYS A 696 -43.30 9.20 -1.61
C CYS A 696 -42.43 9.80 -0.48
N VAL A 697 -41.92 8.95 0.42
CA VAL A 697 -41.11 9.32 1.61
C VAL A 697 -39.90 8.39 1.82
N VAL A 698 -39.35 7.86 0.72
CA VAL A 698 -38.26 6.88 0.69
C VAL A 698 -37.07 7.38 -0.16
N ALA A 699 -35.87 6.94 0.18
CA ALA A 699 -34.65 7.20 -0.60
C ALA A 699 -33.65 6.03 -0.52
N TYR A 700 -32.85 5.84 -1.57
CA TYR A 700 -31.77 4.88 -1.67
C TYR A 700 -30.59 5.28 -0.76
N CYS A 701 -30.35 4.48 0.28
CA CYS A 701 -29.19 4.61 1.15
C CYS A 701 -27.88 4.27 0.44
N ALA A 702 -26.79 4.86 0.90
CA ALA A 702 -25.43 4.53 0.50
C ALA A 702 -24.53 4.44 1.76
N VAL A 703 -24.11 3.23 2.13
CA VAL A 703 -23.13 3.02 3.20
C VAL A 703 -21.72 3.15 2.64
N ARG A 704 -20.86 3.89 3.33
CA ARG A 704 -19.44 4.02 2.96
C ARG A 704 -18.75 2.67 2.92
N ASN A 705 -17.89 2.44 1.92
CA ASN A 705 -16.96 1.33 1.92
C ASN A 705 -15.83 1.63 2.90
N ILE A 706 -16.13 1.50 4.20
CA ILE A 706 -15.16 1.63 5.31
C ILE A 706 -14.01 0.60 5.14
N ASN A 707 -14.27 -0.47 4.38
CA ASN A 707 -13.30 -1.51 4.06
C ASN A 707 -12.98 -1.54 2.57
N ASN A 708 -11.68 -1.53 2.25
CA ASN A 708 -11.16 -1.93 0.96
C ASN A 708 -10.23 -3.14 1.16
N PRO A 709 -10.36 -4.23 0.39
CA PRO A 709 -11.57 -4.99 0.15
C PRO A 709 -11.85 -5.98 1.30
N THR A 710 -12.98 -5.91 2.00
CA THR A 710 -13.50 -7.09 2.72
C THR A 710 -14.01 -8.09 1.69
N VAL A 711 -13.24 -9.15 1.42
CA VAL A 711 -13.71 -10.23 0.54
C VAL A 711 -14.92 -10.90 1.19
N THR A 712 -16.05 -10.89 0.48
CA THR A 712 -17.31 -11.47 0.99
C THR A 712 -17.10 -12.90 1.49
N PRO A 713 -17.61 -13.28 2.67
CA PRO A 713 -17.52 -14.66 3.15
C PRO A 713 -18.08 -15.66 2.12
N TYR A 714 -17.64 -16.91 2.16
CA TYR A 714 -18.19 -17.95 1.30
C TYR A 714 -19.67 -18.15 1.65
N LEU A 715 -20.58 -17.99 0.67
CA LEU A 715 -22.00 -18.16 0.91
C LEU A 715 -22.32 -19.62 1.23
N ILE A 716 -22.80 -19.85 2.44
CA ILE A 716 -23.36 -21.14 2.87
C ILE A 716 -24.84 -21.15 2.48
N THR A 717 -25.10 -21.56 1.23
CA THR A 717 -26.46 -21.86 0.74
C THR A 717 -26.81 -23.32 1.04
N GLY A 718 -27.99 -23.54 1.63
CA GLY A 718 -28.49 -24.89 1.96
C GLY A 718 -27.71 -25.65 3.05
N GLY A 719 -26.90 -24.94 3.84
CA GLY A 719 -26.04 -25.56 4.86
C GLY A 719 -26.81 -26.18 6.04
N THR A 720 -26.16 -27.14 6.70
CA THR A 720 -26.67 -27.78 7.92
C THR A 720 -26.39 -26.89 9.14
N ASN A 721 -27.40 -26.64 9.95
CA ASN A 721 -27.25 -25.92 11.22
C ASN A 721 -26.85 -26.87 12.35
N ASN A 722 -25.98 -26.41 13.25
CA ASN A 722 -25.74 -27.08 14.53
C ASN A 722 -26.98 -26.99 15.43
N PRO A 723 -27.13 -27.91 16.41
CA PRO A 723 -28.09 -27.76 17.49
C PRO A 723 -27.92 -26.42 18.24
N ALA A 724 -29.04 -25.84 18.65
CA ALA A 724 -29.10 -24.71 19.56
C ALA A 724 -28.83 -25.21 21.00
N ALA A 725 -27.60 -25.04 21.47
CA ALA A 725 -27.10 -25.52 22.76
C ALA A 725 -25.82 -24.75 23.12
N ASP A 726 -25.63 -24.43 24.40
CA ASP A 726 -24.52 -23.62 24.95
C ASP A 726 -23.15 -24.16 24.47
N ASP A 727 -22.65 -25.19 25.14
CA ASP A 727 -21.42 -25.89 24.81
C ASP A 727 -21.66 -27.01 23.78
N GLY A 728 -22.50 -26.72 22.79
CA GLY A 728 -22.93 -27.67 21.77
C GLY A 728 -21.89 -27.97 20.69
N SER A 729 -22.17 -29.00 19.90
CA SER A 729 -21.40 -29.39 18.71
C SER A 729 -22.33 -29.97 17.65
N SER A 730 -21.87 -30.00 16.40
CA SER A 730 -22.42 -30.88 15.38
C SER A 730 -22.33 -32.35 15.81
N SER A 731 -23.13 -33.22 15.16
CA SER A 731 -22.82 -34.64 15.04
C SER A 731 -21.52 -34.85 14.24
N VAL A 732 -21.06 -36.09 14.08
CA VAL A 732 -19.86 -36.38 13.27
C VAL A 732 -20.14 -36.07 11.79
N ILE A 733 -19.39 -35.13 11.22
CA ILE A 733 -19.52 -34.72 9.82
C ILE A 733 -18.49 -35.50 9.02
N GLN A 734 -18.93 -36.48 8.23
CA GLN A 734 -18.06 -37.16 7.28
C GLN A 734 -17.68 -36.21 6.14
N LEU A 735 -16.40 -36.17 5.78
CA LEU A 735 -15.86 -35.27 4.75
C LEU A 735 -15.98 -35.94 3.37
N LEU A 736 -16.54 -35.22 2.39
CA LEU A 736 -16.66 -35.66 1.00
C LEU A 736 -15.30 -35.78 0.28
N SER A 737 -14.24 -35.23 0.87
CA SER A 737 -12.85 -35.45 0.50
C SER A 737 -11.99 -35.42 1.76
N SER A 738 -10.94 -36.24 1.81
CA SER A 738 -10.03 -36.26 2.96
C SER A 738 -9.23 -34.95 3.05
N PHE A 739 -9.21 -34.33 4.23
CA PHE A 739 -8.43 -33.10 4.49
C PHE A 739 -7.08 -33.44 5.12
N MET A 740 -5.98 -32.85 4.62
CA MET A 740 -4.66 -33.06 5.20
C MET A 740 -4.27 -31.89 6.11
N PHE A 741 -4.09 -32.16 7.39
CA PHE A 741 -3.71 -31.18 8.41
C PHE A 741 -2.39 -31.61 9.07
N PHE A 742 -1.31 -30.90 8.73
CA PHE A 742 0.07 -31.16 9.17
C PHE A 742 0.50 -32.63 9.12
N GLY A 743 0.10 -33.32 8.04
CA GLY A 743 0.45 -34.71 7.75
C GLY A 743 -0.47 -35.77 8.35
N ARG A 744 -1.47 -35.35 9.13
CA ARG A 744 -2.57 -36.20 9.56
C ARG A 744 -3.69 -36.04 8.54
N THR A 745 -4.22 -37.15 8.03
CA THR A 745 -5.29 -37.16 7.03
C THR A 745 -6.61 -37.46 7.72
N TYR A 746 -7.53 -36.50 7.69
CA TYR A 746 -8.83 -36.59 8.34
C TYR A 746 -9.95 -36.86 7.33
N GLN A 747 -10.89 -37.72 7.71
CA GLN A 747 -12.09 -38.07 6.94
C GLN A 747 -13.39 -37.61 7.62
N GLN A 748 -13.28 -36.99 8.81
CA GLN A 748 -14.40 -36.49 9.59
C GLN A 748 -14.02 -35.19 10.31
N ILE A 749 -15.01 -34.38 10.67
CA ILE A 749 -14.85 -33.17 11.48
C ILE A 749 -16.08 -32.93 12.37
N TYR A 750 -15.92 -32.09 13.37
CA TYR A 750 -16.96 -31.54 14.24
C TYR A 750 -16.86 -30.01 14.24
N VAL A 751 -18.02 -29.35 14.18
CA VAL A 751 -18.15 -27.89 14.34
C VAL A 751 -18.66 -27.64 15.75
N ASN A 752 -17.88 -26.99 16.61
CA ASN A 752 -18.27 -26.73 17.99
C ASN A 752 -18.87 -25.32 18.11
N ASN A 753 -19.92 -25.15 18.93
CA ASN A 753 -20.65 -23.89 19.03
C ASN A 753 -19.75 -22.74 19.56
N ASN A 754 -18.81 -23.07 20.44
CA ASN A 754 -17.78 -22.18 21.00
C ASN A 754 -16.65 -21.74 20.03
N GLY A 755 -16.78 -21.98 18.71
CA GLY A 755 -15.97 -21.27 17.71
C GLY A 755 -14.71 -21.96 17.18
N HIS A 756 -14.54 -23.24 17.51
CA HIS A 756 -13.44 -24.09 17.05
C HIS A 756 -13.92 -25.34 16.31
N LEU A 757 -13.07 -25.86 15.43
CA LEU A 757 -13.25 -27.16 14.76
C LEU A 757 -12.34 -28.21 15.38
N THR A 758 -12.84 -29.44 15.45
CA THR A 758 -12.12 -30.61 15.95
C THR A 758 -12.33 -31.82 15.06
N PHE A 759 -11.33 -32.71 14.93
CA PHE A 759 -11.41 -33.85 14.01
C PHE A 759 -11.84 -35.18 14.66
N ASN A 760 -11.29 -35.50 15.83
CA ASN A 760 -11.46 -36.84 16.44
C ASN A 760 -12.76 -36.98 17.24
N GLN A 761 -13.20 -35.91 17.90
CA GLN A 761 -14.32 -35.89 18.84
C GLN A 761 -14.95 -34.48 18.93
N PRO A 762 -16.23 -34.35 19.30
CA PRO A 762 -16.85 -33.07 19.60
C PRO A 762 -16.23 -32.45 20.87
N SER A 763 -16.36 -31.14 21.05
CA SER A 763 -15.72 -30.39 22.13
C SER A 763 -16.64 -29.31 22.71
N SER A 764 -17.15 -29.58 23.91
CA SER A 764 -17.98 -28.68 24.72
C SER A 764 -17.17 -27.67 25.55
N ALA A 765 -16.02 -27.22 25.03
CA ALA A 765 -15.10 -26.34 25.77
C ALA A 765 -15.32 -24.88 25.38
N TYR A 766 -15.73 -24.04 26.33
CA TYR A 766 -15.93 -22.59 26.15
C TYR A 766 -14.70 -21.75 26.49
N THR A 767 -13.81 -22.25 27.35
CA THR A 767 -12.57 -21.55 27.73
C THR A 767 -11.43 -22.06 26.84
N PRO A 768 -10.84 -21.22 25.98
CA PRO A 768 -9.69 -21.60 25.16
C PRO A 768 -8.43 -21.86 25.97
N TYR A 769 -7.62 -22.80 25.49
CA TYR A 769 -6.22 -22.95 25.90
C TYR A 769 -5.34 -22.02 25.06
N SER A 770 -4.32 -21.39 25.68
CA SER A 770 -3.33 -20.60 24.95
C SER A 770 -2.43 -21.50 24.10
N PHE A 771 -2.30 -21.22 22.81
CA PHE A 771 -1.37 -21.97 21.94
C PHE A 771 0.07 -21.46 22.13
N PRO A 772 1.10 -22.34 22.22
CA PRO A 772 1.04 -23.80 22.09
C PRO A 772 0.54 -24.49 23.37
N ALA A 773 -0.58 -25.19 23.27
CA ALA A 773 -1.24 -25.86 24.38
C ALA A 773 -0.62 -27.24 24.71
N LYS A 774 0.15 -27.82 23.77
CA LYS A 774 0.70 -29.18 23.82
C LYS A 774 -0.36 -30.25 24.10
N GLY A 775 -1.57 -30.02 23.56
CA GLY A 775 -2.73 -30.89 23.79
C GLY A 775 -2.65 -32.21 23.03
N SER A 776 -3.53 -33.15 23.40
CA SER A 776 -3.69 -34.44 22.72
C SER A 776 -4.68 -34.42 21.55
N GLN A 777 -4.95 -33.25 20.97
CA GLN A 777 -5.96 -33.08 19.92
C GLN A 777 -5.61 -31.93 18.95
N ASP A 778 -5.81 -32.17 17.66
CA ASP A 778 -5.70 -31.15 16.60
C ASP A 778 -6.94 -30.23 16.63
N ILE A 779 -6.72 -28.92 16.65
CA ILE A 779 -7.76 -27.88 16.82
C ILE A 779 -7.55 -26.75 15.81
N ILE A 780 -8.63 -26.30 15.17
CA ILE A 780 -8.66 -25.07 14.36
C ILE A 780 -9.61 -24.09 15.04
N ALA A 781 -9.08 -23.08 15.71
CA ALA A 781 -9.84 -22.06 16.41
C ALA A 781 -10.14 -20.88 15.46
N GLY A 782 -11.38 -20.80 14.96
CA GLY A 782 -11.83 -19.65 14.17
C GLY A 782 -11.90 -18.40 15.04
N LEU A 783 -12.62 -18.50 16.15
CA LEU A 783 -12.57 -17.60 17.31
C LEU A 783 -13.10 -18.39 18.51
N TRP A 784 -12.21 -19.10 19.20
CA TRP A 784 -12.58 -19.96 20.31
C TRP A 784 -12.83 -19.15 21.58
N THR A 785 -14.07 -19.18 22.07
CA THR A 785 -14.55 -18.40 23.23
C THR A 785 -15.97 -18.88 23.62
N ASN A 786 -16.56 -18.32 24.68
CA ASN A 786 -17.85 -18.73 25.22
C ASN A 786 -19.03 -18.13 24.43
N LEU A 787 -19.65 -18.91 23.54
CA LEU A 787 -20.67 -18.47 22.56
C LEU A 787 -21.99 -19.23 22.71
N ASP A 788 -23.11 -18.50 22.89
CA ASP A 788 -24.43 -19.08 23.17
C ASP A 788 -25.38 -18.93 21.96
N ASN A 789 -25.50 -19.99 21.16
CA ASN A 789 -26.40 -20.00 20.00
C ASN A 789 -27.87 -20.33 20.33
N ARG A 790 -28.26 -20.45 21.62
CA ARG A 790 -29.66 -20.68 22.02
C ARG A 790 -30.50 -19.41 21.94
N VAL A 791 -29.87 -18.25 22.18
CA VAL A 791 -30.56 -16.95 22.26
C VAL A 791 -30.82 -16.37 20.88
N LYS A 792 -29.78 -16.32 20.03
CA LYS A 792 -29.85 -15.82 18.65
C LYS A 792 -28.62 -16.24 17.85
N GLY A 793 -28.65 -15.93 16.55
CA GLY A 793 -27.58 -16.27 15.63
C GLY A 793 -27.63 -17.74 15.20
N VAL A 794 -26.73 -18.13 14.30
CA VAL A 794 -26.68 -19.49 13.74
C VAL A 794 -25.23 -19.93 13.63
N VAL A 795 -24.97 -21.18 14.02
CA VAL A 795 -23.74 -21.91 13.69
C VAL A 795 -24.13 -22.94 12.62
N SER A 796 -23.51 -22.86 11.44
CA SER A 796 -23.85 -23.74 10.31
C SER A 796 -22.65 -24.08 9.43
N TYR A 797 -22.75 -25.18 8.69
CA TYR A 797 -21.68 -25.66 7.81
C TYR A 797 -22.21 -26.27 6.51
N GLN A 798 -21.37 -26.29 5.48
CA GLN A 798 -21.66 -26.96 4.21
C GLN A 798 -20.38 -27.44 3.52
N GLN A 799 -20.52 -28.48 2.69
CA GLN A 799 -19.45 -29.01 1.84
C GLN A 799 -19.80 -28.85 0.35
N TYR A 800 -18.77 -28.69 -0.47
CA TYR A 800 -18.85 -28.47 -1.91
C TYR A 800 -17.79 -29.30 -2.62
N THR A 801 -18.19 -30.00 -3.68
CA THR A 801 -17.31 -30.70 -4.65
C THR A 801 -17.52 -30.19 -6.08
N SER A 802 -18.36 -29.17 -6.27
CA SER A 802 -18.68 -28.54 -7.55
C SER A 802 -19.26 -27.12 -7.35
N GLY A 803 -19.43 -26.37 -8.44
CA GLY A 803 -19.99 -25.02 -8.43
C GLY A 803 -18.99 -23.90 -8.11
N ASN A 804 -19.44 -22.65 -8.20
CA ASN A 804 -18.58 -21.45 -8.14
C ASN A 804 -17.73 -21.34 -6.86
N VAL A 805 -18.13 -22.00 -5.76
CA VAL A 805 -17.33 -22.10 -4.52
C VAL A 805 -15.93 -22.68 -4.79
N LEU A 806 -15.80 -23.68 -5.67
CA LEU A 806 -14.50 -24.25 -6.05
C LEU A 806 -13.72 -23.33 -6.99
N THR A 807 -14.40 -22.64 -7.91
CA THR A 807 -13.79 -21.61 -8.77
C THR A 807 -13.18 -20.50 -7.92
N ARG A 808 -13.94 -19.98 -6.94
CA ARG A 808 -13.52 -18.97 -5.99
C ARG A 808 -12.35 -19.44 -5.12
N ALA A 809 -12.45 -20.64 -4.54
CA ALA A 809 -11.36 -21.27 -3.78
C ALA A 809 -10.07 -21.41 -4.61
N THR A 810 -10.20 -21.70 -5.90
CA THR A 810 -9.07 -21.78 -6.84
C THR A 810 -8.47 -20.39 -7.11
N GLN A 811 -9.29 -19.37 -7.32
CA GLN A 811 -8.85 -17.97 -7.50
C GLN A 811 -8.15 -17.43 -6.25
N ASP A 812 -8.78 -17.56 -5.08
CA ASP A 812 -8.27 -17.11 -3.78
C ASP A 812 -6.89 -17.72 -3.48
N ILE A 813 -6.77 -19.05 -3.53
CA ILE A 813 -5.50 -19.74 -3.23
C ILE A 813 -4.39 -19.38 -4.22
N ASN A 814 -4.65 -19.33 -5.53
CA ASN A 814 -3.61 -18.96 -6.50
C ASN A 814 -3.21 -17.47 -6.40
N THR A 815 -4.09 -16.61 -5.88
CA THR A 815 -3.78 -15.20 -5.59
C THR A 815 -2.85 -15.07 -4.37
N TYR A 816 -3.15 -15.77 -3.28
CA TYR A 816 -2.37 -15.68 -2.04
C TYR A 816 -1.08 -16.50 -2.05
N PHE A 817 -1.05 -17.61 -2.79
CA PHE A 817 0.06 -18.56 -2.86
C PHE A 817 0.53 -18.72 -4.31
N THR A 818 1.19 -17.68 -4.83
CA THR A 818 1.68 -17.63 -6.21
C THR A 818 2.59 -18.81 -6.57
N ASN A 819 2.56 -19.22 -7.85
CA ASN A 819 3.33 -20.34 -8.43
C ASN A 819 2.91 -21.77 -8.02
N LEU A 820 1.80 -21.97 -7.30
CA LEU A 820 1.28 -23.32 -7.01
C LEU A 820 0.58 -24.02 -8.18
N ASN A 821 -0.03 -23.26 -9.10
CA ASN A 821 -0.97 -23.78 -10.12
C ASN A 821 -2.04 -24.71 -9.51
N PHE A 822 -2.64 -24.25 -8.41
CA PHE A 822 -3.60 -24.99 -7.62
C PHE A 822 -4.97 -25.07 -8.32
N SER A 823 -5.73 -26.12 -8.04
CA SER A 823 -7.16 -26.22 -8.37
C SER A 823 -7.89 -26.92 -7.24
N ALA A 824 -8.96 -26.30 -6.74
CA ALA A 824 -9.78 -26.84 -5.66
C ALA A 824 -10.68 -27.95 -6.19
N SER A 825 -10.65 -29.12 -5.55
CA SER A 825 -11.60 -30.22 -5.78
C SER A 825 -12.62 -30.37 -4.66
N TRP A 826 -12.39 -29.74 -3.51
CA TRP A 826 -13.29 -29.77 -2.36
C TRP A 826 -13.15 -28.53 -1.48
N VAL A 827 -14.28 -28.09 -0.92
CA VAL A 827 -14.36 -26.98 0.05
C VAL A 827 -15.34 -27.36 1.15
N PHE A 828 -14.94 -27.19 2.41
CA PHE A 828 -15.82 -27.20 3.59
C PHE A 828 -15.85 -25.78 4.17
N ALA A 829 -17.01 -25.24 4.49
CA ALA A 829 -17.15 -23.95 5.16
C ALA A 829 -18.04 -24.09 6.40
N ALA A 830 -17.59 -23.58 7.54
CA ALA A 830 -18.36 -23.44 8.77
C ALA A 830 -18.41 -21.97 9.20
N LYS A 831 -19.60 -21.47 9.52
CA LYS A 831 -19.87 -20.06 9.86
C LYS A 831 -20.60 -19.95 11.19
N TRP A 832 -20.15 -19.03 12.01
CA TRP A 832 -20.85 -18.49 13.17
C TRP A 832 -21.39 -17.13 12.74
N ASN A 833 -22.70 -16.91 12.86
CA ASN A 833 -23.39 -15.77 12.24
C ASN A 833 -24.26 -15.06 13.27
N LYS A 834 -23.82 -13.87 13.73
CA LYS A 834 -24.47 -13.06 14.78
C LYS A 834 -24.77 -13.83 16.08
N VAL A 835 -23.90 -14.77 16.44
CA VAL A 835 -23.99 -15.53 17.71
C VAL A 835 -23.52 -14.60 18.84
N PRO A 836 -24.24 -14.48 19.97
CA PRO A 836 -23.79 -13.71 21.12
C PRO A 836 -22.79 -14.50 21.97
N TYR A 837 -22.06 -13.82 22.86
CA TYR A 837 -21.39 -14.51 23.96
C TYR A 837 -22.38 -14.93 25.04
N PHE A 838 -22.03 -15.98 25.80
CA PHE A 838 -22.80 -16.41 26.96
C PHE A 838 -23.05 -15.26 27.94
N ASN A 839 -24.30 -15.16 28.41
CA ASN A 839 -24.87 -14.07 29.21
C ASN A 839 -24.79 -12.64 28.60
N LEU A 840 -24.41 -12.48 27.33
CA LEU A 840 -24.28 -11.18 26.65
C LEU A 840 -25.15 -11.11 25.38
N ALA A 841 -26.44 -11.42 25.52
CA ALA A 841 -27.45 -11.54 24.44
C ALA A 841 -27.48 -10.39 23.40
N ASN A 842 -27.07 -9.17 23.78
CA ASN A 842 -27.04 -8.03 22.87
C ASN A 842 -25.86 -8.07 21.87
N THR A 843 -24.78 -8.79 22.18
CA THR A 843 -23.58 -8.90 21.31
C THR A 843 -23.84 -9.68 20.03
N ASN A 844 -23.12 -9.37 18.96
CA ASN A 844 -23.10 -10.08 17.68
C ASN A 844 -21.65 -10.46 17.35
N THR A 845 -21.39 -11.75 17.19
CA THR A 845 -20.10 -12.29 16.75
C THR A 845 -20.30 -13.10 15.47
N SER A 846 -19.54 -12.74 14.43
CA SER A 846 -19.66 -13.28 13.07
C SER A 846 -18.30 -13.58 12.45
N PHE A 847 -18.03 -14.87 12.18
CA PHE A 847 -16.80 -15.33 11.53
C PHE A 847 -17.03 -16.66 10.80
N GLN A 848 -16.08 -17.04 9.96
CA GLN A 848 -16.13 -18.26 9.15
C GLN A 848 -14.76 -18.91 9.03
N VAL A 849 -14.71 -20.23 9.17
CA VAL A 849 -13.55 -21.07 8.84
C VAL A 849 -13.86 -21.85 7.56
N VAL A 850 -12.93 -21.86 6.61
CA VAL A 850 -13.06 -22.57 5.34
C VAL A 850 -11.86 -23.48 5.14
N LEU A 851 -12.10 -24.77 4.94
CA LEU A 851 -11.08 -25.76 4.58
C LEU A 851 -11.16 -26.00 3.07
N ILE A 852 -10.02 -25.95 2.39
CA ILE A 852 -9.93 -26.08 0.92
C ILE A 852 -8.91 -27.18 0.61
N SER A 853 -9.22 -28.11 -0.29
CA SER A 853 -8.26 -29.13 -0.74
C SER A 853 -8.35 -29.40 -2.24
N GLY A 854 -7.23 -29.90 -2.80
CA GLY A 854 -7.10 -30.28 -4.21
C GLY A 854 -5.65 -30.42 -4.63
N SER A 855 -5.38 -31.28 -5.62
CA SER A 855 -4.04 -31.50 -6.18
C SER A 855 -2.93 -31.79 -5.14
N ASN A 856 -3.25 -32.55 -4.08
CA ASN A 856 -2.42 -32.85 -2.90
C ASN A 856 -2.15 -31.68 -1.93
N TYR A 857 -2.73 -30.51 -2.14
CA TYR A 857 -2.64 -29.38 -1.22
C TYR A 857 -3.85 -29.32 -0.28
N SER A 858 -3.68 -28.64 0.87
CA SER A 858 -4.74 -28.38 1.83
C SER A 858 -4.51 -27.03 2.51
N PHE A 859 -5.57 -26.24 2.66
CA PHE A 859 -5.53 -24.88 3.18
C PHE A 859 -6.66 -24.61 4.17
N ILE A 860 -6.42 -23.63 5.04
CA ILE A 860 -7.42 -23.04 5.94
C ILE A 860 -7.52 -21.56 5.61
N LEU A 861 -8.72 -21.05 5.39
CA LEU A 861 -9.02 -19.62 5.44
C LEU A 861 -9.87 -19.33 6.69
N MET A 862 -9.62 -18.19 7.32
CA MET A 862 -10.45 -17.63 8.38
C MET A 862 -10.92 -16.25 7.95
N ASN A 863 -12.21 -15.98 8.04
CA ASN A 863 -12.83 -14.71 7.66
C ASN A 863 -13.57 -14.11 8.87
N TYR A 864 -13.28 -12.86 9.20
CA TYR A 864 -13.80 -12.12 10.34
C TYR A 864 -14.73 -11.00 9.85
N GLY A 865 -15.99 -11.00 10.32
CA GLY A 865 -16.98 -9.96 10.05
C GLY A 865 -17.16 -9.05 11.26
N ASP A 866 -18.41 -8.71 11.59
CA ASP A 866 -18.73 -7.99 12.82
C ASP A 866 -18.47 -8.87 14.06
N ILE A 867 -17.65 -8.36 14.98
CA ILE A 867 -17.37 -9.00 16.25
C ILE A 867 -17.36 -7.95 17.36
N ASN A 868 -18.29 -8.06 18.30
CA ASN A 868 -18.29 -7.22 19.51
C ASN A 868 -17.16 -7.64 20.46
N VAL A 869 -16.49 -6.67 21.10
CA VAL A 869 -15.55 -6.91 22.19
C VAL A 869 -16.21 -7.65 23.36
N THR A 870 -15.41 -8.38 24.13
CA THR A 870 -15.87 -9.27 25.20
C THR A 870 -14.91 -9.27 26.40
N GLY A 871 -15.43 -9.65 27.57
CA GLY A 871 -14.62 -9.96 28.76
C GLY A 871 -14.25 -11.44 28.87
N HIS A 872 -14.82 -12.31 28.03
CA HIS A 872 -14.49 -13.73 27.99
C HIS A 872 -13.09 -13.97 27.41
N PRO A 873 -12.36 -15.03 27.84
CA PRO A 873 -11.13 -15.45 27.18
C PRO A 873 -11.37 -15.84 25.71
N VAL A 874 -10.39 -15.58 24.85
CA VAL A 874 -10.48 -15.71 23.39
C VAL A 874 -9.17 -16.29 22.83
N GLN A 875 -9.25 -17.05 21.75
CA GLN A 875 -8.10 -17.55 21.00
C GLN A 875 -8.49 -17.77 19.53
N ALA A 876 -7.69 -17.31 18.57
CA ALA A 876 -7.82 -17.71 17.17
C ALA A 876 -6.50 -18.19 16.56
N GLY A 877 -6.59 -18.98 15.50
CA GLY A 877 -5.48 -19.68 14.85
C GLY A 877 -5.65 -21.20 14.94
N TYR A 878 -4.56 -21.95 15.10
CA TYR A 878 -4.61 -23.40 15.15
C TYR A 878 -3.51 -24.00 16.02
N ASP A 879 -3.74 -25.23 16.47
CA ASP A 879 -2.75 -26.02 17.21
C ASP A 879 -2.88 -27.50 16.81
N THR A 880 -1.80 -28.24 16.96
CA THR A 880 -1.73 -29.68 16.67
C THR A 880 -1.41 -30.46 17.93
N ILE A 881 -1.60 -31.78 17.85
CA ILE A 881 -1.12 -32.73 18.86
C ILE A 881 0.36 -32.47 19.17
N ASP A 882 0.67 -32.38 20.47
CA ASP A 882 1.98 -32.00 21.04
C ASP A 882 2.50 -30.60 20.62
N SER A 883 1.65 -29.77 20.01
CA SER A 883 1.97 -28.48 19.37
C SER A 883 3.15 -28.55 18.39
N THR A 884 3.26 -29.64 17.61
CA THR A 884 4.30 -29.78 16.58
C THR A 884 4.28 -28.64 15.54
N HIS A 885 3.08 -28.13 15.26
CA HIS A 885 2.79 -26.96 14.43
C HIS A 885 1.63 -26.20 15.09
N TYR A 886 1.77 -24.89 15.28
CA TYR A 886 0.74 -24.03 15.84
C TYR A 886 0.85 -22.61 15.29
N PHE A 887 -0.23 -21.83 15.37
CA PHE A 887 -0.23 -20.41 15.06
C PHE A 887 -1.27 -19.68 15.91
N VAL A 888 -0.90 -18.50 16.42
CA VAL A 888 -1.80 -17.56 17.11
C VAL A 888 -2.00 -16.36 16.21
N ILE A 889 -3.25 -16.02 15.89
CA ILE A 889 -3.55 -14.79 15.15
C ILE A 889 -3.30 -13.59 16.09
N PRO A 890 -2.53 -12.56 15.67
CA PRO A 890 -2.31 -11.35 16.46
C PRO A 890 -3.63 -10.73 16.92
N GLU A 891 -3.61 -10.11 18.11
CA GLU A 891 -4.79 -9.48 18.74
C GLU A 891 -5.98 -10.40 19.07
N SER A 892 -5.93 -11.70 18.71
CA SER A 892 -6.98 -12.68 18.98
C SER A 892 -7.06 -13.22 20.41
N VAL A 893 -6.08 -12.87 21.27
CA VAL A 893 -5.91 -13.42 22.63
C VAL A 893 -6.40 -12.49 23.75
N ASN A 894 -7.00 -11.34 23.41
CA ASN A 894 -7.60 -10.41 24.36
C ASN A 894 -8.97 -9.96 23.85
N GLY A 895 -10.04 -10.22 24.60
CA GLY A 895 -11.41 -9.91 24.22
C GLY A 895 -11.69 -8.42 23.96
N SER A 896 -10.83 -7.51 24.45
CA SER A 896 -10.93 -6.08 24.15
C SER A 896 -10.36 -5.66 22.79
N SER A 897 -9.58 -6.51 22.11
CA SER A 897 -8.97 -6.22 20.80
C SER A 897 -9.53 -7.06 19.65
N ILE A 898 -10.30 -8.12 19.91
CA ILE A 898 -10.78 -9.03 18.85
C ILE A 898 -11.69 -8.39 17.79
N SER A 899 -12.26 -7.21 18.03
CA SER A 899 -12.96 -6.43 17.01
C SER A 899 -12.04 -5.98 15.87
N ASN A 900 -10.73 -5.87 16.11
CA ASN A 900 -9.71 -5.54 15.12
C ASN A 900 -9.43 -6.72 14.15
N LEU A 901 -9.85 -7.94 14.48
CA LEU A 901 -9.64 -9.11 13.61
C LEU A 901 -10.27 -8.90 12.22
N ARG A 902 -11.39 -8.17 12.14
CA ARG A 902 -12.07 -7.76 10.89
C ARG A 902 -11.19 -6.89 9.96
N ASN A 903 -10.14 -6.26 10.50
CA ASN A 903 -9.18 -5.44 9.76
C ASN A 903 -7.85 -6.19 9.53
N SER A 904 -7.55 -7.21 10.34
CA SER A 904 -6.30 -7.98 10.31
C SER A 904 -6.17 -8.90 9.07
N SER A 905 -4.94 -9.20 8.65
CA SER A 905 -4.68 -10.15 7.55
C SER A 905 -3.22 -10.61 7.50
N ASN A 906 -2.97 -11.80 6.94
CA ASN A 906 -1.66 -12.21 6.40
C ASN A 906 -1.60 -12.30 4.85
N VAL A 907 -2.70 -12.00 4.16
CA VAL A 907 -2.82 -12.05 2.69
C VAL A 907 -3.24 -10.70 2.07
N ASN A 908 -3.06 -9.62 2.83
CA ASN A 908 -3.44 -8.25 2.45
C ASN A 908 -4.93 -8.08 2.07
N VAL A 909 -5.81 -8.83 2.74
CA VAL A 909 -7.27 -8.75 2.63
C VAL A 909 -7.84 -8.57 4.04
N PRO A 910 -8.34 -7.37 4.40
CA PRO A 910 -8.90 -7.11 5.72
C PRO A 910 -9.94 -8.14 6.15
N GLY A 911 -9.75 -8.68 7.36
CA GLY A 911 -10.61 -9.70 7.94
C GLY A 911 -10.26 -11.12 7.51
N ARG A 912 -9.30 -11.33 6.61
CA ARG A 912 -8.95 -12.66 6.08
C ARG A 912 -7.54 -13.10 6.44
N TRP A 913 -7.46 -14.31 6.99
CA TRP A 913 -6.23 -15.07 7.15
C TRP A 913 -6.27 -16.32 6.27
N ALA A 914 -5.13 -16.72 5.71
CA ALA A 914 -4.97 -17.97 4.97
C ALA A 914 -3.71 -18.73 5.36
N PHE A 915 -3.80 -20.04 5.47
CA PHE A 915 -2.72 -20.94 5.88
C PHE A 915 -2.66 -22.16 4.96
N ARG A 916 -1.46 -22.59 4.57
CA ARG A 916 -1.22 -23.88 3.90
C ARG A 916 -0.85 -24.93 4.95
N VAL A 917 -1.52 -26.08 4.93
CA VAL A 917 -1.49 -27.07 6.01
C VAL A 917 -1.25 -28.53 5.56
N ASP A 918 -1.03 -28.80 4.27
CA ASP A 918 -0.59 -30.14 3.80
C ASP A 918 0.83 -30.55 4.27
N GLY A 919 1.58 -29.64 4.92
CA GLY A 919 2.97 -29.82 5.35
C GLY A 919 3.16 -30.85 6.48
N GLY A 920 3.13 -32.14 6.16
CA GLY A 920 3.25 -33.21 7.13
C GLY A 920 4.66 -33.59 7.57
N SER A 921 5.11 -33.04 8.72
CA SER A 921 6.27 -33.44 9.56
C SER A 921 7.58 -33.87 8.88
N ARG A 922 7.74 -33.57 7.59
CA ARG A 922 9.04 -33.55 6.93
C ARG A 922 9.87 -32.48 7.63
N LYS A 923 10.87 -32.91 8.41
CA LYS A 923 11.99 -32.05 8.80
C LYS A 923 12.39 -31.23 7.58
N ASN A 924 12.57 -29.91 7.72
CA ASN A 924 12.85 -28.98 6.61
C ASN A 924 14.26 -29.16 6.05
N VAL A 925 14.53 -30.35 5.52
CA VAL A 925 15.79 -30.79 4.90
C VAL A 925 15.78 -30.28 3.46
N VAL A 926 16.06 -28.99 3.32
CA VAL A 926 16.37 -28.37 2.02
C VAL A 926 17.66 -29.01 1.50
N GLY A 927 17.54 -29.88 0.50
CA GLY A 927 18.67 -30.57 -0.11
C GLY A 927 19.30 -29.74 -1.22
N PHE A 928 20.33 -28.96 -0.90
CA PHE A 928 21.06 -28.14 -1.88
C PHE A 928 22.44 -28.72 -2.22
N ARG A 929 22.92 -28.47 -3.45
CA ARG A 929 24.24 -28.92 -3.94
C ARG A 929 25.11 -27.70 -4.19
N VAL A 930 26.27 -27.63 -3.53
CA VAL A 930 27.27 -26.56 -3.72
C VAL A 930 28.49 -27.13 -4.42
N ARG A 931 29.08 -26.38 -5.35
CA ARG A 931 30.42 -26.66 -5.90
C ARG A 931 31.40 -25.67 -5.25
N LEU A 932 32.36 -26.19 -4.49
CA LEU A 932 33.34 -25.41 -3.74
C LEU A 932 34.73 -25.60 -4.33
N SER A 933 35.51 -24.53 -4.37
CA SER A 933 36.95 -24.56 -4.67
C SER A 933 37.70 -24.32 -3.37
N SER A 934 38.60 -25.24 -3.00
CA SER A 934 39.32 -25.23 -1.72
C SER A 934 40.78 -25.62 -1.92
N PHE A 935 41.69 -24.94 -1.22
CA PHE A 935 43.10 -25.34 -1.13
C PHE A 935 43.31 -26.50 -0.14
N SER A 936 42.45 -26.64 0.87
CA SER A 936 42.44 -27.77 1.82
C SER A 936 41.59 -28.92 1.29
N ASP A 937 42.02 -30.16 1.54
CA ASP A 937 41.26 -31.34 1.15
C ASP A 937 40.03 -31.53 2.04
N LEU A 938 38.85 -31.26 1.48
CA LEU A 938 37.57 -31.40 2.18
C LEU A 938 37.15 -32.86 2.40
N THR A 939 37.91 -33.85 1.88
CA THR A 939 37.71 -35.26 2.27
C THR A 939 38.17 -35.56 3.70
N GLN A 940 38.95 -34.68 4.31
CA GLN A 940 39.30 -34.74 5.73
C GLN A 940 38.17 -34.13 6.58
N SER A 941 37.70 -34.87 7.59
CA SER A 941 36.50 -34.54 8.38
C SER A 941 36.52 -33.13 8.98
N GLY A 942 37.59 -32.76 9.69
CA GLY A 942 37.69 -31.46 10.36
C GLY A 942 37.61 -30.26 9.39
N ASN A 943 38.16 -30.38 8.18
CA ASN A 943 38.05 -29.33 7.16
C ASN A 943 36.59 -29.14 6.71
N MET A 944 35.87 -30.25 6.49
CA MET A 944 34.47 -30.22 6.07
C MET A 944 33.53 -29.76 7.20
N GLU A 945 33.85 -30.10 8.45
CA GLU A 945 33.06 -29.68 9.62
C GLU A 945 33.15 -28.17 9.86
N MET A 946 34.32 -27.56 9.70
CA MET A 946 34.47 -26.09 9.68
C MET A 946 33.62 -25.45 8.57
N VAL A 947 33.63 -26.01 7.36
CA VAL A 947 32.81 -25.52 6.23
C VAL A 947 31.32 -25.64 6.53
N LEU A 948 30.85 -26.75 7.12
CA LEU A 948 29.44 -26.89 7.53
C LEU A 948 29.05 -25.87 8.60
N GLN A 949 29.92 -25.56 9.57
CA GLN A 949 29.64 -24.55 10.59
C GLN A 949 29.55 -23.14 9.99
N GLN A 950 30.47 -22.76 9.11
CA GLN A 950 30.41 -21.47 8.39
C GLN A 950 29.15 -21.36 7.53
N MET A 951 28.79 -22.43 6.80
CA MET A 951 27.55 -22.47 6.02
C MET A 951 26.30 -22.37 6.90
N LYS A 952 26.29 -22.96 8.10
CA LYS A 952 25.20 -22.78 9.07
C LYS A 952 25.12 -21.32 9.55
N GLN A 953 26.26 -20.71 9.90
CA GLN A 953 26.31 -19.33 10.39
C GLN A 953 25.76 -18.33 9.35
N GLU A 954 26.16 -18.48 8.08
CA GLU A 954 25.60 -17.66 6.99
C GLU A 954 24.10 -17.91 6.77
N LEU A 955 23.65 -19.17 6.76
CA LEU A 955 22.22 -19.48 6.62
C LEU A 955 21.36 -18.89 7.77
N VAL A 956 21.89 -18.89 9.00
CA VAL A 956 21.21 -18.27 10.16
C VAL A 956 21.18 -16.74 10.05
N LYS A 957 22.28 -16.13 9.60
CA LYS A 957 22.38 -14.70 9.27
C LYS A 957 21.40 -14.26 8.16
N TYR A 958 21.03 -15.16 7.24
CA TYR A 958 19.98 -14.96 6.24
C TYR A 958 18.57 -15.39 6.70
N GLY A 959 18.34 -15.55 8.00
CA GLY A 959 17.00 -15.65 8.60
C GLY A 959 16.52 -17.06 8.96
N LEU A 960 17.35 -18.11 8.80
CA LEU A 960 17.02 -19.44 9.31
C LEU A 960 17.27 -19.55 10.82
N SER A 961 16.46 -20.34 11.52
CA SER A 961 16.64 -20.57 12.97
C SER A 961 18.00 -21.20 13.27
N ASN A 962 18.65 -20.80 14.37
CA ASN A 962 19.85 -21.47 14.86
C ASN A 962 19.62 -22.94 15.29
N SER A 963 18.37 -23.40 15.35
CA SER A 963 18.03 -24.83 15.52
C SER A 963 18.24 -25.69 14.25
N ILE A 964 18.62 -25.13 13.10
CA ILE A 964 18.93 -25.94 11.91
C ILE A 964 20.15 -26.85 12.12
N GLU A 965 20.12 -28.03 11.50
CA GLU A 965 21.17 -29.03 11.52
C GLU A 965 21.61 -29.34 10.07
N LEU A 966 22.85 -29.01 9.71
CA LEU A 966 23.39 -29.31 8.39
C LEU A 966 24.11 -30.67 8.42
N LYS A 967 23.77 -31.57 7.49
CA LYS A 967 24.44 -32.87 7.33
C LYS A 967 24.99 -33.03 5.92
N LEU A 968 26.28 -33.37 5.81
CA LEU A 968 26.90 -33.74 4.54
C LEU A 968 26.27 -35.04 4.03
N ARG A 969 25.53 -34.97 2.91
CA ARG A 969 24.88 -36.14 2.30
C ARG A 969 25.77 -36.89 1.31
N LYS A 970 26.62 -36.16 0.57
CA LYS A 970 27.65 -36.71 -0.33
C LYS A 970 28.70 -35.63 -0.60
N LEU A 971 29.97 -35.98 -0.46
CA LEU A 971 31.09 -35.23 -1.03
C LEU A 971 31.60 -35.96 -2.27
N GLN A 972 32.05 -35.21 -3.28
CA GLN A 972 32.71 -35.78 -4.46
C GLN A 972 33.85 -34.86 -4.88
N LYS A 973 35.09 -35.28 -4.62
CA LYS A 973 36.29 -34.56 -5.04
C LYS A 973 36.43 -34.70 -6.57
N ILE A 974 36.11 -33.62 -7.27
CA ILE A 974 36.41 -33.47 -8.70
C ILE A 974 37.88 -33.03 -8.77
N LYS A 975 38.69 -33.65 -9.64
CA LYS A 975 40.02 -33.09 -9.96
C LYS A 975 39.85 -31.73 -10.68
N PRO A 976 40.85 -30.84 -10.65
CA PRO A 976 40.78 -29.53 -11.31
C PRO A 976 40.35 -29.64 -12.78
#